data_AF-A0A6I1L178-F1
#
_entry.id   AF-A0A6I1L178-F1
#
_cell.length_a   1.000
_cell.length_b   1.000
_cell.length_c   1.000
_cell.angle_alpha   90.00
_cell.angle_beta   90.00
_cell.angle_gamma   90.00
#
_symmetry.space_group_name_H-M   'P 1'
#
loop_
_entity.id
_entity.type
_entity.pdbx_description
1 polymer ?
#
loop_
_entity_poly.entity_id
_entity_poly.type
_entity_poly.pdbx_seq_one_letter_code
_entity_poly.pdbx_strand_id
1 'polypeptide(L)'
;MLGLALILPFFGGPVGRAASWLLLAWIAWQDIRDILLADEPGKLSAVADLLLNIGLVLLSRGRVAARVVGQAGADALVEIAEGADVEASMDLNWDEAPEQLLEGGQTSREAEPVEQLPDVQGASGLVRSDPLLEQPWSGIYNRLSVIRQAELALYKVRPVPSARRLHAGVHRGLYSAGGDLYTSLDGDWFKVEDHEGVVRLVSDSIDSHQGPQLISRGSGEWGFAPDLAPSDDLPRELALEQQRLAQLDSDAQRRKDLDIEYEKMSAMFATQTFTDDTTLQGISRGFAEDGSEEVIENELYKADVTHWCAVTLLDVLSRRRRVMSVQDYSLLHGKLFASAVQARRNQVVLYGGKRNLWLKQNQLAPSIFDAPQLGQVVFDQAAWRQTAGYLPDYSSLQAKAVEASQEAEQRFEQMKHEAHAVSLSVSALDTSAWAGRRMSLKWQELQLRTLAMLCFDPEKTVYRDATFELVQEVTTLCSLKLMTRRELFVAGRFNWDQRLRVMNDGLDALVMADSRLSYHLAPMPGYFNTRAVGEYRRAVRSLFNTLEADLLQAYKEYETADLQAVYGVLDSHPKRLVDDTMAGLVIGNHRKVVEAGESQEYLDVLEPFDHRGVWSFKRYGTEDDEVWREVIAPAPALSADLLPHEYLARVGGEATRLWRDAQLQFERTMSLETIRRMSPRRVRSEWLNHANKMNRQRDLLVEALKVPVASEAHQALLDFFKNTPTELYDEILRFLEQGTLARHRMILRGYPTNDGLLTLYNTWKIHVVEIPAKGALIRQFEVRESSTGRPLWFARFHYDNPASREQGYNFVRGNLKRYIDRDISYAKLKQRATTNELKVHVLRTNIDHEVARAVFFTETAAPLVQ
;
A
#
# COMPACT_ATOMS: atom_id res chain seq x y z
N MET A 1 12.10 -40.10 16.38
CA MET A 1 10.92 -39.20 16.26
C MET A 1 10.57 -38.87 14.81
N LEU A 2 11.54 -38.68 13.91
CA LEU A 2 11.32 -38.40 12.47
C LEU A 2 10.36 -39.35 11.74
N GLY A 3 10.40 -40.65 12.04
CA GLY A 3 9.51 -41.63 11.39
C GLY A 3 8.02 -41.44 11.69
N LEU A 4 7.66 -40.84 12.83
CA LEU A 4 6.26 -40.64 13.23
C LEU A 4 5.67 -39.38 12.57
N ALA A 5 6.48 -38.34 12.40
CA ALA A 5 6.12 -37.11 11.68
C ALA A 5 5.91 -37.32 10.18
N LEU A 6 6.56 -38.32 9.59
CA LEU A 6 6.42 -38.70 8.18
C LEU A 6 5.13 -39.48 7.87
N ILE A 7 4.57 -40.19 8.86
CA ILE A 7 3.41 -41.09 8.67
C ILE A 7 2.08 -40.37 8.94
N LEU A 8 2.06 -39.40 9.88
CA LEU A 8 0.86 -38.66 10.27
C LEU A 8 0.15 -37.87 9.14
N PRO A 9 0.83 -37.33 8.10
CA PRO A 9 0.16 -36.68 6.97
C PRO A 9 -0.71 -37.63 6.13
N PHE A 10 -0.41 -38.94 6.18
CA PHE A 10 -1.14 -39.98 5.44
C PHE A 10 -2.36 -40.53 6.20
N PHE A 11 -2.47 -40.28 7.50
CA PHE A 11 -3.70 -40.52 8.27
C PHE A 11 -4.64 -39.31 8.11
N GLY A 12 -5.43 -39.34 7.03
CA GLY A 12 -6.23 -38.23 6.54
C GLY A 12 -7.21 -37.63 7.55
N GLY A 13 -6.96 -36.37 7.93
CA GLY A 13 -7.89 -35.52 8.66
C GLY A 13 -7.26 -34.16 9.04
N PRO A 14 -8.07 -33.10 9.25
CA PRO A 14 -7.57 -31.76 9.62
C PRO A 14 -6.77 -31.78 10.95
N VAL A 15 -7.12 -32.69 11.87
CA VAL A 15 -6.43 -32.87 13.16
C VAL A 15 -5.04 -33.51 12.98
N GLY A 16 -4.89 -34.50 12.10
CA GLY A 16 -3.59 -35.15 11.81
C GLY A 16 -2.60 -34.19 11.15
N ARG A 17 -3.11 -33.26 10.32
CA ARG A 17 -2.31 -32.18 9.73
C ARG A 17 -1.86 -31.19 10.80
N ALA A 18 -2.77 -30.71 11.66
CA ALA A 18 -2.43 -29.79 12.75
C ALA A 18 -1.41 -30.40 13.73
N ALA A 19 -1.56 -31.67 14.10
CA ALA A 19 -0.62 -32.39 14.94
C ALA A 19 0.77 -32.55 14.28
N SER A 20 0.81 -32.79 12.97
CA SER A 20 2.08 -32.84 12.22
C SER A 20 2.78 -31.48 12.18
N TRP A 21 2.02 -30.39 11.99
CA TRP A 21 2.56 -29.03 12.03
C TRP A 21 3.11 -28.66 13.42
N LEU A 22 2.42 -29.04 14.49
CA LEU A 22 2.88 -28.79 15.85
C LEU A 22 4.12 -29.62 16.20
N LEU A 23 4.21 -30.87 15.75
CA LEU A 23 5.39 -31.72 15.91
C LEU A 23 6.60 -31.19 15.11
N LEU A 24 6.39 -30.73 13.88
CA LEU A 24 7.45 -30.17 13.04
C LEU A 24 7.93 -28.81 13.56
N ALA A 25 7.00 -27.96 14.05
CA ALA A 25 7.35 -26.70 14.70
C ALA A 25 8.11 -26.94 16.02
N TRP A 26 7.73 -27.96 16.79
CA TRP A 26 8.42 -28.35 18.00
C TRP A 26 9.84 -28.86 17.74
N ILE A 27 10.04 -29.69 16.70
CA ILE A 27 11.35 -30.19 16.30
C ILE A 27 12.24 -29.05 15.79
N ALA A 28 11.72 -28.17 14.93
CA ALA A 28 12.48 -27.01 14.45
C ALA A 28 12.85 -26.03 15.57
N TRP A 29 11.99 -25.86 16.58
CA TRP A 29 12.30 -25.08 17.77
C TRP A 29 13.41 -25.72 18.60
N GLN A 30 13.42 -27.05 18.72
CA GLN A 30 14.45 -27.79 19.43
C GLN A 30 15.81 -27.69 18.73
N ASP A 31 15.83 -27.82 17.40
CA ASP A 31 17.04 -27.67 16.57
C ASP A 31 17.62 -26.24 16.66
N ILE A 32 16.78 -25.20 16.65
CA ILE A 32 17.22 -23.81 16.84
C ILE A 32 17.85 -23.61 18.22
N ARG A 33 17.31 -24.26 19.26
CA ARG A 33 17.87 -24.19 20.61
C ARG A 33 19.21 -24.90 20.71
N ASP A 34 19.37 -26.02 20.01
CA ASP A 34 20.61 -26.78 19.98
C ASP A 34 21.70 -26.07 19.15
N ILE A 35 21.35 -25.33 18.09
CA ILE A 35 22.27 -24.42 17.37
C ILE A 35 22.82 -23.31 18.26
N LEU A 36 22.01 -22.79 19.20
CA LEU A 36 22.40 -21.74 20.14
C LEU A 36 23.32 -22.25 21.26
N LEU A 37 23.31 -23.55 21.54
CA LEU A 37 24.04 -24.18 22.66
C LEU A 37 25.23 -25.05 22.21
N ALA A 38 25.38 -25.36 20.93
CA ALA A 38 26.45 -26.21 20.41
C ALA A 38 27.77 -25.46 20.12
N ASP A 39 28.91 -26.14 20.32
CA ASP A 39 30.23 -25.64 19.91
C ASP A 39 30.42 -25.64 18.38
N GLU A 40 31.40 -24.87 17.88
CA GLU A 40 31.71 -24.62 16.46
C GLU A 40 31.50 -25.81 15.49
N PRO A 41 32.03 -27.04 15.74
CA PRO A 41 31.82 -28.16 14.82
C PRO A 41 30.41 -28.78 14.88
N GLY A 42 29.65 -28.60 15.97
CA GLY A 42 28.27 -29.09 16.13
C GLY A 42 27.21 -28.20 15.47
N LYS A 43 27.50 -26.91 15.30
CA LYS A 43 26.58 -25.94 14.68
C LYS A 43 26.27 -26.27 13.22
N LEU A 44 27.25 -26.75 12.47
CA LEU A 44 27.10 -27.08 11.05
C LEU A 44 26.17 -28.28 10.83
N SER A 45 26.26 -29.30 11.70
CA SER A 45 25.34 -30.44 11.69
C SER A 45 23.91 -30.01 12.04
N ALA A 46 23.76 -29.20 13.09
CA ALA A 46 22.44 -28.75 13.54
C ALA A 46 21.75 -27.80 12.53
N VAL A 47 22.52 -26.97 11.82
CA VAL A 47 22.00 -26.16 10.71
C VAL A 47 21.61 -27.03 9.51
N ALA A 48 22.39 -28.07 9.18
CA ALA A 48 22.05 -29.01 8.12
C ALA A 48 20.75 -29.76 8.45
N ASP A 49 20.57 -30.22 9.68
CA ASP A 49 19.36 -30.90 10.13
C ASP A 49 18.14 -29.98 10.11
N LEU A 50 18.28 -28.71 10.51
CA LEU A 50 17.22 -27.71 10.42
C LEU A 50 16.79 -27.46 8.96
N LEU A 51 17.75 -27.32 8.05
CA LEU A 51 17.47 -27.12 6.62
C LEU A 51 16.82 -28.35 5.98
N LEU A 52 17.23 -29.55 6.39
CA LEU A 52 16.63 -30.81 5.92
C LEU A 52 15.17 -30.92 6.40
N ASN A 53 14.88 -30.57 7.65
CA ASN A 53 13.54 -30.56 8.23
C ASN A 53 12.63 -29.52 7.53
N ILE A 54 13.14 -28.34 7.22
CA ILE A 54 12.43 -27.32 6.43
C ILE A 54 12.20 -27.79 4.99
N GLY A 55 13.19 -28.44 4.37
CA GLY A 55 13.08 -29.03 3.03
C GLY A 55 11.98 -30.09 2.94
N LEU A 56 11.86 -30.96 3.95
CA LEU A 56 10.79 -31.95 4.04
C LEU A 56 9.40 -31.32 4.19
N VAL A 57 9.29 -30.23 4.95
CA VAL A 57 8.04 -29.46 5.08
C VAL A 57 7.59 -28.90 3.73
N LEU A 58 8.54 -28.38 2.94
CA LEU A 58 8.26 -27.85 1.60
C LEU A 58 7.86 -28.95 0.61
N LEU A 59 8.52 -30.12 0.67
CA LEU A 59 8.17 -31.28 -0.16
C LEU A 59 6.79 -31.86 0.17
N SER A 60 6.38 -31.87 1.44
CA SER A 60 5.05 -32.37 1.86
C SER A 60 3.87 -31.52 1.35
N ARG A 61 4.14 -30.31 0.83
CA ARG A 61 3.15 -29.43 0.19
C ARG A 61 3.01 -29.66 -1.33
N GLY A 62 3.94 -30.38 -1.96
CA GLY A 62 3.92 -30.65 -3.39
C GLY A 62 3.32 -32.01 -3.73
N ARG A 63 2.19 -32.05 -4.45
CA ARG A 63 1.86 -33.26 -5.23
C ARG A 63 2.79 -33.31 -6.44
N VAL A 64 3.92 -33.97 -6.29
CA VAL A 64 4.81 -34.29 -7.42
C VAL A 64 4.49 -35.72 -7.87
N ALA A 65 3.81 -35.86 -9.00
CA ALA A 65 3.82 -37.10 -9.77
C ALA A 65 4.87 -36.92 -10.88
N ALA A 66 6.13 -37.18 -10.57
CA ALA A 66 7.19 -37.22 -11.56
C ALA A 66 7.26 -38.64 -12.15
N ARG A 67 7.09 -38.78 -13.47
CA ARG A 67 7.59 -39.95 -14.20
C ARG A 67 8.91 -39.55 -14.84
N VAL A 68 10.00 -40.09 -14.33
CA VAL A 68 11.34 -39.94 -14.92
C VAL A 68 11.38 -40.75 -16.21
N VAL A 69 11.71 -40.12 -17.33
CA VAL A 69 12.09 -40.81 -18.56
C VAL A 69 13.60 -40.60 -18.76
N GLY A 70 14.35 -41.71 -18.76
CA GLY A 70 15.71 -41.78 -19.27
C GLY A 70 16.83 -41.60 -18.23
N GLN A 71 17.79 -42.53 -18.23
CA GLN A 71 18.99 -42.50 -17.39
C GLN A 71 19.85 -41.27 -17.70
N ALA A 72 19.95 -40.33 -16.75
CA ALA A 72 20.88 -39.22 -16.81
C ALA A 72 22.30 -39.71 -16.48
N GLY A 73 23.23 -39.58 -17.43
CA GLY A 73 24.65 -39.85 -17.24
C GLY A 73 25.32 -38.81 -16.33
N ALA A 74 26.51 -39.16 -15.82
CA ALA A 74 27.26 -38.37 -14.84
C ALA A 74 27.54 -36.91 -15.26
N ASP A 75 27.51 -36.61 -16.56
CA ASP A 75 27.71 -35.25 -17.09
C ASP A 75 26.57 -34.28 -16.68
N ALA A 76 25.35 -34.78 -16.49
CA ALA A 76 24.21 -33.95 -16.05
C ALA A 76 24.33 -33.49 -14.59
N LEU A 77 25.08 -34.20 -13.75
CA LEU A 77 25.33 -33.79 -12.37
C LEU A 77 26.42 -32.71 -12.28
N VAL A 78 27.32 -32.65 -13.26
CA VAL A 78 28.35 -31.62 -13.36
C VAL A 78 27.74 -30.29 -13.84
N GLU A 79 26.79 -30.31 -14.78
CA GLU A 79 26.07 -29.10 -15.23
C GLU A 79 25.15 -28.49 -14.15
N ILE A 80 24.60 -29.31 -13.24
CA ILE A 80 23.81 -28.82 -12.09
C ILE A 80 24.70 -28.11 -11.06
N ALA A 81 25.97 -28.51 -10.92
CA ALA A 81 26.91 -27.88 -10.01
C ALA A 81 27.45 -26.53 -10.53
N GLU A 82 27.38 -26.30 -11.85
CA GLU A 82 27.84 -25.06 -12.51
C GLU A 82 26.72 -24.01 -12.72
N GLY A 83 25.53 -24.25 -12.19
CA GLY A 83 24.46 -23.23 -12.10
C GLY A 83 23.63 -23.05 -13.37
N ALA A 84 23.40 -24.12 -14.14
CA ALA A 84 22.46 -24.11 -15.27
C ALA A 84 20.99 -24.32 -14.83
N ASP A 85 20.11 -23.70 -15.62
CA ASP A 85 18.67 -23.46 -15.43
C ASP A 85 17.84 -24.77 -15.37
N VAL A 86 17.22 -25.07 -14.22
CA VAL A 86 16.43 -26.30 -14.00
C VAL A 86 15.08 -26.27 -14.74
N GLU A 87 14.62 -25.10 -15.19
CA GLU A 87 13.30 -24.95 -15.83
C GLU A 87 13.25 -25.44 -17.29
N ALA A 88 14.40 -25.62 -17.96
CA ALA A 88 14.44 -26.02 -19.37
C ALA A 88 14.15 -27.52 -19.64
N SER A 89 14.13 -28.36 -18.59
CA SER A 89 13.97 -29.82 -18.73
C SER A 89 12.56 -30.36 -18.46
N MET A 90 11.60 -29.47 -18.13
CA MET A 90 10.23 -29.85 -17.81
C MET A 90 9.23 -29.21 -18.77
N ASP A 91 8.93 -29.89 -19.88
CA ASP A 91 7.80 -29.55 -20.73
C ASP A 91 6.48 -29.94 -20.04
N LEU A 92 5.71 -28.93 -19.59
CA LEU A 92 4.34 -29.08 -19.13
C LEU A 92 3.39 -28.63 -20.24
N ASN A 93 2.91 -29.57 -21.05
CA ASN A 93 1.90 -29.29 -22.06
C ASN A 93 0.51 -29.72 -21.55
N TRP A 94 -0.47 -28.81 -21.60
CA TRP A 94 -1.88 -29.09 -21.29
C TRP A 94 -2.76 -28.37 -22.31
N ASP A 95 -3.56 -29.13 -23.07
CA ASP A 95 -4.62 -28.59 -23.92
C ASP A 95 -5.89 -28.35 -23.08
N GLU A 96 -6.52 -27.19 -23.25
CA GLU A 96 -7.81 -26.83 -22.61
C GLU A 96 -8.90 -26.52 -23.65
N ALA A 97 -10.14 -26.83 -23.27
CA ALA A 97 -11.37 -26.60 -24.02
C ALA A 97 -11.82 -25.11 -23.99
N PRO A 98 -12.64 -24.64 -24.94
CA PRO A 98 -12.97 -23.22 -25.07
C PRO A 98 -13.91 -22.70 -23.96
N GLU A 99 -13.58 -21.55 -23.38
CA GLU A 99 -14.37 -20.84 -22.37
C GLU A 99 -15.68 -20.26 -22.97
N GLN A 100 -16.79 -20.51 -22.27
CA GLN A 100 -18.05 -19.76 -22.44
C GLN A 100 -18.03 -18.48 -21.61
N LEU A 101 -18.52 -17.42 -22.22
CA LEU A 101 -18.67 -16.06 -21.69
C LEU A 101 -19.54 -16.03 -20.43
N LEU A 102 -19.04 -15.41 -19.36
CA LEU A 102 -19.89 -14.89 -18.29
C LEU A 102 -20.21 -13.42 -18.61
N GLU A 103 -21.28 -13.22 -19.36
CA GLU A 103 -21.95 -11.93 -19.48
C GLU A 103 -22.71 -11.60 -18.19
N GLY A 104 -22.72 -10.32 -17.84
CA GLY A 104 -23.37 -9.82 -16.63
C GLY A 104 -24.91 -9.83 -16.72
N GLY A 105 -25.52 -10.05 -15.55
CA GLY A 105 -26.76 -9.41 -15.10
C GLY A 105 -28.05 -9.72 -15.85
N GLN A 106 -28.87 -10.64 -15.32
CA GLN A 106 -30.17 -10.30 -14.73
C GLN A 106 -30.78 -11.48 -13.95
N THR A 107 -31.03 -11.20 -12.67
CA THR A 107 -32.14 -11.68 -11.82
C THR A 107 -32.64 -13.11 -12.01
N SER A 108 -32.26 -14.00 -11.11
CA SER A 108 -33.17 -14.97 -10.50
C SER A 108 -32.64 -15.40 -9.13
N ARG A 109 -33.55 -15.39 -8.16
CA ARG A 109 -33.37 -15.59 -6.72
C ARG A 109 -32.54 -16.83 -6.38
N GLU A 110 -31.48 -16.63 -5.61
CA GLU A 110 -31.02 -17.61 -4.61
C GLU A 110 -30.75 -16.88 -3.29
N ALA A 111 -31.06 -17.58 -2.21
CA ALA A 111 -31.44 -17.04 -0.90
C ALA A 111 -30.34 -16.27 -0.18
N GLU A 112 -30.71 -15.10 0.36
CA GLU A 112 -29.94 -14.42 1.39
C GLU A 112 -29.86 -15.27 2.67
N PRO A 113 -28.73 -15.26 3.38
CA PRO A 113 -28.69 -15.67 4.77
C PRO A 113 -29.47 -14.65 5.59
N VAL A 114 -30.51 -15.09 6.28
CA VAL A 114 -31.30 -14.24 7.19
C VAL A 114 -30.39 -13.77 8.32
N GLU A 115 -29.98 -12.51 8.23
CA GLU A 115 -29.51 -11.70 9.34
C GLU A 115 -30.70 -11.52 10.29
N GLN A 116 -30.67 -12.20 11.44
CA GLN A 116 -31.61 -11.93 12.52
C GLN A 116 -31.23 -10.59 13.19
N LEU A 117 -31.97 -9.54 12.84
CA LEU A 117 -32.02 -8.33 13.64
C LEU A 117 -32.78 -8.58 14.95
N PRO A 118 -32.44 -7.84 16.02
CA PRO A 118 -32.87 -8.12 17.38
C PRO A 118 -34.36 -7.82 17.54
N ASP A 119 -35.09 -8.81 18.07
CA ASP A 119 -36.46 -8.58 18.48
C ASP A 119 -36.48 -7.57 19.63
N VAL A 120 -37.30 -6.55 19.43
CA VAL A 120 -37.64 -5.53 20.42
C VAL A 120 -38.06 -6.24 21.70
N GLN A 121 -37.45 -5.85 22.82
CA GLN A 121 -37.90 -6.19 24.16
C GLN A 121 -39.33 -5.69 24.37
N GLY A 122 -40.30 -6.53 24.06
CA GLY A 122 -41.60 -6.56 24.71
C GLY A 122 -41.43 -7.26 26.05
N ALA A 123 -41.85 -6.59 27.13
CA ALA A 123 -41.78 -7.00 28.52
C ALA A 123 -41.95 -8.52 28.76
N SER A 124 -40.85 -9.23 29.01
CA SER A 124 -40.84 -10.55 29.66
C SER A 124 -39.51 -10.76 30.37
N GLY A 125 -39.10 -9.74 31.13
CA GLY A 125 -38.04 -9.87 32.13
C GLY A 125 -38.60 -10.41 33.43
N LEU A 126 -39.14 -11.63 33.44
CA LEU A 126 -39.44 -12.38 34.66
C LEU A 126 -39.45 -13.88 34.34
N VAL A 127 -38.53 -14.61 34.96
CA VAL A 127 -38.47 -16.08 35.11
C VAL A 127 -37.89 -16.88 33.92
N ARG A 128 -36.57 -17.13 33.98
CA ARG A 128 -35.98 -18.41 33.55
C ARG A 128 -35.08 -18.92 34.67
N SER A 129 -35.61 -19.82 35.48
CA SER A 129 -34.85 -20.70 36.36
C SER A 129 -34.15 -21.77 35.53
N ASP A 130 -32.95 -22.16 35.96
CA ASP A 130 -32.11 -23.20 35.37
C ASP A 130 -32.80 -24.58 35.48
N PRO A 131 -33.03 -25.34 34.39
CA PRO A 131 -33.78 -26.60 34.41
C PRO A 131 -33.16 -27.72 35.26
N LEU A 132 -31.91 -27.57 35.72
CA LEU A 132 -31.24 -28.50 36.62
C LEU A 132 -31.52 -28.24 38.10
N LEU A 133 -31.98 -27.03 38.47
CA LEU A 133 -32.39 -26.68 39.84
C LEU A 133 -33.87 -27.03 40.13
N GLU A 134 -34.65 -27.41 39.10
CA GLU A 134 -36.10 -27.65 39.20
C GLU A 134 -36.50 -29.12 39.40
N GLN A 135 -35.53 -30.03 39.61
CA GLN A 135 -35.81 -31.46 39.65
C GLN A 135 -36.24 -32.08 41.00
N PRO A 136 -36.09 -31.49 42.21
CA PRO A 136 -36.49 -32.22 43.42
C PRO A 136 -37.93 -31.91 43.88
N TRP A 137 -38.76 -32.94 44.04
CA TRP A 137 -40.04 -32.90 44.78
C TRP A 137 -39.85 -32.85 46.32
N SER A 138 -38.62 -32.62 46.79
CA SER A 138 -38.26 -32.70 48.20
C SER A 138 -38.65 -31.44 48.97
N GLY A 139 -39.84 -31.44 49.57
CA GLY A 139 -40.29 -30.37 50.46
C GLY A 139 -41.59 -30.70 51.19
N ILE A 140 -41.85 -29.97 52.28
CA ILE A 140 -43.21 -29.85 52.85
C ILE A 140 -44.09 -29.23 51.76
N TYR A 141 -45.30 -29.73 51.55
CA TYR A 141 -46.24 -29.38 50.46
C TYR A 141 -46.31 -27.87 50.15
N ASN A 142 -46.20 -27.02 51.18
CA ASN A 142 -46.24 -25.56 51.10
C ASN A 142 -44.93 -24.85 50.64
N ARG A 143 -43.87 -25.59 50.29
CA ARG A 143 -42.58 -25.02 49.83
C ARG A 143 -42.20 -25.35 48.39
N LEU A 144 -43.12 -25.94 47.62
CA LEU A 144 -42.93 -26.15 46.18
C LEU A 144 -42.87 -24.81 45.43
N SER A 145 -42.06 -24.72 44.37
CA SER A 145 -41.99 -23.53 43.51
C SER A 145 -43.34 -23.26 42.83
N VAL A 146 -43.59 -22.03 42.38
CA VAL A 146 -44.87 -21.62 41.76
C VAL A 146 -45.23 -22.49 40.56
N ILE A 147 -44.24 -22.89 39.75
CA ILE A 147 -44.42 -23.77 38.59
C ILE A 147 -44.83 -25.19 39.04
N ARG A 148 -44.19 -25.74 40.08
CA ARG A 148 -44.54 -27.09 40.60
C ARG A 148 -45.87 -27.12 41.34
N GLN A 149 -46.27 -26.03 42.00
CA GLN A 149 -47.62 -25.89 42.54
C GLN A 149 -48.67 -25.90 41.42
N ALA A 150 -48.38 -25.24 40.29
CA ALA A 150 -49.26 -25.27 39.13
C ALA A 150 -49.36 -26.66 38.49
N GLU A 151 -48.25 -27.40 38.38
CA GLU A 151 -48.26 -28.79 37.91
C GLU A 151 -48.99 -29.74 38.87
N LEU A 152 -48.75 -29.63 40.19
CA LEU A 152 -49.43 -30.45 41.19
C LEU A 152 -50.94 -30.20 41.19
N ALA A 153 -51.38 -28.96 40.94
CA ALA A 153 -52.79 -28.62 40.82
C ALA A 153 -53.52 -29.39 39.71
N LEU A 154 -52.80 -29.85 38.66
CA LEU A 154 -53.37 -30.65 37.58
C LEU A 154 -53.79 -32.07 38.03
N TYR A 155 -53.21 -32.56 39.14
CA TYR A 155 -53.52 -33.88 39.72
C TYR A 155 -54.57 -33.81 40.84
N LYS A 156 -55.00 -32.60 41.22
CA LYS A 156 -55.92 -32.39 42.33
C LYS A 156 -57.34 -32.82 41.94
N VAL A 157 -57.92 -33.70 42.74
CA VAL A 157 -59.31 -34.14 42.61
C VAL A 157 -60.19 -33.51 43.67
N ARG A 158 -61.51 -33.48 43.43
CA ARG A 158 -62.47 -33.02 44.43
C ARG A 158 -62.54 -34.02 45.60
N PRO A 159 -62.77 -33.56 46.84
CA PRO A 159 -62.92 -34.46 47.99
C PRO A 159 -64.03 -35.48 47.73
N VAL A 160 -63.72 -36.77 47.90
CA VAL A 160 -64.66 -37.87 47.65
C VAL A 160 -65.29 -38.29 48.99
N PRO A 161 -66.54 -37.91 49.29
CA PRO A 161 -67.11 -38.09 50.64
C PRO A 161 -67.38 -39.56 51.00
N SER A 162 -67.48 -40.43 50.00
CA SER A 162 -67.72 -41.87 50.14
C SER A 162 -66.45 -42.70 50.36
N ALA A 163 -65.28 -42.07 50.41
CA ALA A 163 -64.01 -42.78 50.50
C ALA A 163 -63.72 -43.31 51.91
N ARG A 164 -63.43 -44.60 52.03
CA ARG A 164 -63.09 -45.26 53.31
C ARG A 164 -61.58 -45.35 53.48
N ARG A 165 -61.07 -44.89 54.62
CA ARG A 165 -59.65 -44.96 54.96
C ARG A 165 -59.24 -46.41 55.26
N LEU A 166 -58.12 -46.84 54.69
CA LEU A 166 -57.56 -48.16 54.88
C LEU A 166 -56.68 -48.18 56.14
N HIS A 167 -56.97 -49.10 57.06
CA HIS A 167 -56.34 -49.14 58.39
C HIS A 167 -55.27 -50.23 58.55
N ALA A 168 -55.12 -51.15 57.59
CA ALA A 168 -54.14 -52.24 57.61
C ALA A 168 -53.66 -52.59 56.19
N GLY A 169 -52.46 -53.18 56.06
CA GLY A 169 -51.84 -53.55 54.77
C GLY A 169 -50.84 -52.52 54.23
N VAL A 170 -50.30 -52.77 53.03
CA VAL A 170 -49.27 -51.92 52.37
C VAL A 170 -49.81 -50.52 52.01
N HIS A 171 -51.12 -50.39 51.83
CA HIS A 171 -51.81 -49.11 51.54
C HIS A 171 -52.39 -48.42 52.78
N ARG A 172 -51.94 -48.80 53.99
CA ARG A 172 -52.43 -48.22 55.25
C ARG A 172 -52.30 -46.69 55.22
N GLY A 173 -53.40 -45.99 55.46
CA GLY A 173 -53.46 -44.52 55.45
C GLY A 173 -54.09 -43.90 54.21
N LEU A 174 -54.16 -44.62 53.07
CA LEU A 174 -54.85 -44.20 51.86
C LEU A 174 -56.37 -44.37 51.99
N TYR A 175 -57.12 -43.74 51.10
CA TYR A 175 -58.58 -43.78 51.03
C TYR A 175 -59.03 -44.57 49.80
N SER A 176 -60.03 -45.43 49.92
CA SER A 176 -60.57 -46.22 48.82
C SER A 176 -62.03 -45.84 48.53
N ALA A 177 -62.35 -45.62 47.24
CA ALA A 177 -63.71 -45.33 46.78
C ALA A 177 -63.90 -45.86 45.36
N GLY A 178 -64.94 -46.66 45.12
CA GLY A 178 -65.33 -47.07 43.76
C GLY A 178 -64.32 -47.92 42.98
N GLY A 179 -63.36 -48.57 43.65
CA GLY A 179 -62.30 -49.35 43.00
C GLY A 179 -60.95 -48.63 42.90
N ASP A 180 -60.94 -47.31 43.10
CA ASP A 180 -59.76 -46.46 43.01
C ASP A 180 -59.21 -46.09 44.41
N LEU A 181 -57.92 -45.74 44.45
CA LEU A 181 -57.21 -45.28 45.64
C LEU A 181 -56.95 -43.77 45.59
N TYR A 182 -57.01 -43.14 46.76
CA TYR A 182 -56.85 -41.71 46.95
C TYR A 182 -55.97 -41.40 48.16
N THR A 183 -55.29 -40.27 48.13
CA THR A 183 -54.58 -39.72 49.29
C THR A 183 -55.02 -38.29 49.55
N SER A 184 -54.93 -37.88 50.82
CA SER A 184 -55.13 -36.49 51.23
C SER A 184 -53.81 -35.94 51.77
N LEU A 185 -53.30 -34.90 51.12
CA LEU A 185 -52.04 -34.23 51.47
C LEU A 185 -52.36 -32.75 51.78
N ASP A 186 -52.13 -32.30 53.01
CA ASP A 186 -52.37 -30.92 53.48
C ASP A 186 -53.75 -30.31 53.08
N GLY A 187 -54.80 -31.14 53.08
CA GLY A 187 -56.19 -30.73 52.82
C GLY A 187 -56.65 -30.89 51.37
N ASP A 188 -55.74 -31.20 50.45
CA ASP A 188 -56.02 -31.46 49.05
C ASP A 188 -56.09 -32.96 48.77
N TRP A 189 -56.94 -33.36 47.81
CA TRP A 189 -57.18 -34.75 47.47
C TRP A 189 -56.55 -35.10 46.13
N PHE A 190 -55.94 -36.29 46.05
CA PHE A 190 -55.27 -36.79 44.86
C PHE A 190 -55.63 -38.26 44.63
N LYS A 191 -55.80 -38.66 43.37
CA LYS A 191 -55.94 -40.08 42.98
C LYS A 191 -54.55 -40.71 42.89
N VAL A 192 -54.41 -41.94 43.35
CA VAL A 192 -53.15 -42.68 43.37
C VAL A 192 -53.30 -44.06 42.77
N GLU A 193 -52.24 -44.52 42.10
CA GLU A 193 -52.13 -45.89 41.63
C GLU A 193 -50.87 -46.53 42.19
N ASP A 194 -50.93 -47.83 42.46
CA ASP A 194 -49.79 -48.65 42.85
C ASP A 194 -49.41 -49.54 41.67
N HIS A 195 -48.19 -49.35 41.17
CA HIS A 195 -47.56 -50.24 40.20
C HIS A 195 -46.33 -50.88 40.85
N GLU A 196 -46.36 -52.20 41.03
CA GLU A 196 -45.26 -53.02 41.56
C GLU A 196 -44.67 -52.54 42.91
N GLY A 197 -45.51 -52.00 43.80
CA GLY A 197 -45.12 -51.56 45.15
C GLY A 197 -44.68 -50.09 45.23
N VAL A 198 -44.83 -49.34 44.13
CA VAL A 198 -44.55 -47.91 44.03
C VAL A 198 -45.85 -47.14 43.84
N VAL A 199 -46.22 -46.35 44.84
CA VAL A 199 -47.44 -45.53 44.82
C VAL A 199 -47.15 -44.16 44.20
N ARG A 200 -47.91 -43.76 43.18
CA ARG A 200 -47.75 -42.47 42.46
C ARG A 200 -49.08 -41.73 42.29
N LEU A 201 -49.01 -40.40 42.14
CA LEU A 201 -50.18 -39.60 41.75
C LEU A 201 -50.55 -39.83 40.29
N VAL A 202 -51.83 -39.97 40.00
CA VAL A 202 -52.38 -40.15 38.63
C VAL A 202 -53.55 -39.21 38.42
N SER A 203 -53.75 -38.75 37.18
CA SER A 203 -54.89 -37.92 36.78
C SER A 203 -55.54 -38.48 35.53
N ASP A 204 -56.87 -38.63 35.54
CA ASP A 204 -57.64 -39.14 34.40
C ASP A 204 -57.77 -38.11 33.27
N SER A 205 -57.38 -36.86 33.50
CA SER A 205 -57.45 -35.76 32.52
C SER A 205 -56.16 -35.52 31.74
N ILE A 206 -55.08 -36.23 32.08
CA ILE A 206 -53.75 -36.06 31.48
C ILE A 206 -53.27 -37.43 30.99
N ASP A 207 -53.57 -37.75 29.74
CA ASP A 207 -53.06 -38.98 29.14
C ASP A 207 -51.53 -38.90 29.06
N SER A 208 -50.86 -39.94 29.58
CA SER A 208 -49.42 -40.24 29.47
C SER A 208 -48.38 -39.50 30.34
N HIS A 209 -48.77 -38.75 31.39
CA HIS A 209 -47.81 -38.22 32.39
C HIS A 209 -47.93 -38.90 33.76
N GLN A 210 -46.91 -39.67 34.15
CA GLN A 210 -46.81 -40.25 35.49
C GLN A 210 -46.52 -39.17 36.53
N GLY A 211 -47.35 -39.05 37.56
CA GLY A 211 -47.18 -38.08 38.63
C GLY A 211 -46.12 -38.49 39.68
N PRO A 212 -45.82 -37.60 40.64
CA PRO A 212 -44.78 -37.81 41.63
C PRO A 212 -45.03 -39.03 42.53
N GLN A 213 -43.95 -39.65 43.00
CA GLN A 213 -43.98 -40.83 43.86
C GLN A 213 -44.21 -40.46 45.33
N LEU A 214 -45.04 -41.28 45.99
CA LEU A 214 -45.35 -41.18 47.40
C LEU A 214 -44.69 -42.30 48.19
N ILE A 215 -44.23 -41.98 49.38
CA ILE A 215 -43.75 -42.93 50.38
C ILE A 215 -44.59 -42.82 51.65
N SER A 216 -44.85 -43.96 52.29
CA SER A 216 -45.47 -43.97 53.61
C SER A 216 -44.43 -43.53 54.65
N ARG A 217 -44.78 -42.53 55.47
CA ARG A 217 -43.91 -42.00 56.53
C ARG A 217 -44.09 -42.70 57.89
N GLY A 218 -44.90 -43.77 57.94
CA GLY A 218 -45.35 -44.41 59.18
C GLY A 218 -46.70 -43.85 59.67
N SER A 219 -47.33 -44.52 60.65
CA SER A 219 -48.63 -44.16 61.27
C SER A 219 -49.86 -43.97 60.34
N GLY A 220 -49.75 -44.28 59.05
CA GLY A 220 -50.80 -44.07 58.05
C GLY A 220 -50.76 -42.70 57.39
N GLU A 221 -49.63 -42.00 57.46
CA GLU A 221 -49.37 -40.75 56.75
C GLU A 221 -48.52 -41.02 55.50
N TRP A 222 -48.81 -40.27 54.43
CA TRP A 222 -48.16 -40.37 53.13
C TRP A 222 -47.53 -39.02 52.78
N GLY A 223 -46.40 -39.03 52.08
CA GLY A 223 -45.75 -37.81 51.58
C GLY A 223 -44.85 -38.12 50.39
N PHE A 224 -44.37 -37.08 49.70
CA PHE A 224 -43.49 -37.25 48.54
C PHE A 224 -42.14 -37.91 48.92
N ALA A 225 -41.63 -38.76 48.02
CA ALA A 225 -40.33 -39.43 48.16
C ALA A 225 -39.17 -38.41 48.08
N PRO A 226 -38.20 -38.42 49.02
CA PRO A 226 -36.96 -37.67 48.89
C PRO A 226 -35.93 -38.51 48.10
N ASP A 227 -35.42 -38.00 46.98
CA ASP A 227 -34.26 -38.61 46.30
C ASP A 227 -32.95 -38.26 47.03
N LEU A 228 -32.03 -39.22 47.11
CA LEU A 228 -30.77 -39.14 47.88
C LEU A 228 -29.55 -38.74 47.02
N ALA A 229 -28.67 -37.98 47.68
CA ALA A 229 -27.24 -37.65 47.46
C ALA A 229 -26.92 -36.29 46.78
N PRO A 230 -26.15 -35.38 47.44
CA PRO A 230 -25.56 -34.22 46.79
C PRO A 230 -24.50 -34.68 45.78
N SER A 231 -24.59 -34.17 44.54
CA SER A 231 -23.64 -34.48 43.48
C SER A 231 -22.21 -34.07 43.85
N ASP A 232 -21.23 -34.94 43.60
CA ASP A 232 -19.78 -34.65 43.66
C ASP A 232 -19.36 -33.50 42.71
N ASP A 233 -20.26 -33.05 41.82
CA ASP A 233 -20.08 -31.89 40.95
C ASP A 233 -20.43 -30.55 41.61
N LEU A 234 -21.07 -30.51 42.79
CA LEU A 234 -21.43 -29.24 43.46
C LEU A 234 -20.22 -28.32 43.74
N PRO A 235 -19.06 -28.82 44.19
CA PRO A 235 -17.87 -27.99 44.35
C PRO A 235 -17.36 -27.45 43.01
N ARG A 236 -17.54 -28.22 41.93
CA ARG A 236 -17.10 -27.86 40.58
C ARG A 236 -18.04 -26.82 39.95
N GLU A 237 -19.35 -26.97 40.12
CA GLU A 237 -20.36 -26.00 39.71
C GLU A 237 -20.25 -24.70 40.52
N LEU A 238 -20.02 -24.80 41.83
CA LEU A 238 -19.74 -23.64 42.67
C LEU A 238 -18.45 -22.93 42.23
N ALA A 239 -17.40 -23.67 41.88
CA ALA A 239 -16.17 -23.09 41.34
C ALA A 239 -16.39 -22.40 39.98
N LEU A 240 -17.23 -22.98 39.10
CA LEU A 240 -17.60 -22.39 37.82
C LEU A 240 -18.44 -21.12 37.99
N GLU A 241 -19.41 -21.11 38.92
CA GLU A 241 -20.21 -19.92 39.24
C GLU A 241 -19.40 -18.85 39.97
N GLN A 242 -18.49 -19.23 40.87
CA GLN A 242 -17.53 -18.29 41.47
C GLN A 242 -16.62 -17.67 40.40
N GLN A 243 -16.16 -18.48 39.43
CA GLN A 243 -15.37 -18.00 38.30
C GLN A 243 -16.18 -17.05 37.42
N ARG A 244 -17.46 -17.37 37.16
CA ARG A 244 -18.38 -16.53 36.39
C ARG A 244 -18.68 -15.20 37.09
N LEU A 245 -18.93 -15.23 38.40
CA LEU A 245 -19.11 -14.02 39.21
C LEU A 245 -17.84 -13.17 39.23
N ALA A 246 -16.67 -13.79 39.39
CA ALA A 246 -15.39 -13.08 39.31
C ALA A 246 -15.15 -12.46 37.92
N GLN A 247 -15.56 -13.13 36.84
CA GLN A 247 -15.54 -12.57 35.48
C GLN A 247 -16.49 -11.39 35.33
N LEU A 248 -17.72 -11.48 35.85
CA LEU A 248 -18.70 -10.39 35.83
C LEU A 248 -18.23 -9.18 36.65
N ASP A 249 -17.63 -9.40 37.82
CA ASP A 249 -17.05 -8.35 38.66
C ASP A 249 -15.86 -7.69 37.96
N SER A 250 -14.99 -8.49 37.33
CA SER A 250 -13.88 -7.99 36.51
C SER A 250 -14.38 -7.18 35.31
N ASP A 251 -15.42 -7.63 34.62
CA ASP A 251 -16.00 -6.92 33.47
C ASP A 251 -16.72 -5.63 33.91
N ALA A 252 -17.41 -5.66 35.05
CA ALA A 252 -18.03 -4.49 35.64
C ALA A 252 -16.97 -3.44 36.06
N GLN A 253 -15.86 -3.89 36.65
CA GLN A 253 -14.75 -3.01 36.99
C GLN A 253 -14.11 -2.42 35.73
N ARG A 254 -13.87 -3.25 34.71
CA ARG A 254 -13.33 -2.80 33.43
C ARG A 254 -14.20 -1.74 32.75
N ARG A 255 -15.52 -1.87 32.83
CA ARG A 255 -16.47 -0.86 32.32
C ARG A 255 -16.33 0.47 33.07
N LYS A 256 -16.29 0.43 34.41
CA LYS A 256 -16.10 1.62 35.24
C LYS A 256 -14.78 2.32 34.95
N ASP A 257 -13.70 1.55 34.83
CA ASP A 257 -12.38 2.10 34.54
C ASP A 257 -12.35 2.81 33.17
N LEU A 258 -12.99 2.22 32.14
CA LEU A 258 -13.11 2.83 30.81
C LEU A 258 -14.00 4.09 30.81
N ASP A 259 -15.05 4.13 31.63
CA ASP A 259 -15.90 5.32 31.77
C ASP A 259 -15.14 6.47 32.44
N ILE A 260 -14.40 6.18 33.52
CA ILE A 260 -13.53 7.17 34.19
C ILE A 260 -12.43 7.68 33.23
N GLU A 261 -11.80 6.78 32.49
CA GLU A 261 -10.80 7.13 31.46
C GLU A 261 -11.42 8.05 30.40
N TYR A 262 -12.60 7.70 29.89
CA TYR A 262 -13.30 8.51 28.89
C TYR A 262 -13.72 9.88 29.42
N GLU A 263 -14.32 9.96 30.62
CA GLU A 263 -14.76 11.22 31.22
C GLU A 263 -13.58 12.17 31.43
N LYS A 264 -12.47 11.64 31.96
CA LYS A 264 -11.24 12.42 32.14
C LYS A 264 -10.72 12.95 30.81
N MET A 265 -10.62 12.10 29.79
CA MET A 265 -10.11 12.50 28.46
C MET A 265 -11.07 13.46 27.75
N SER A 266 -12.39 13.25 27.89
CA SER A 266 -13.43 14.10 27.30
C SER A 266 -13.43 15.48 27.94
N ALA A 267 -13.25 15.57 29.26
CA ALA A 267 -13.12 16.84 29.96
C ALA A 267 -11.88 17.62 29.49
N MET A 268 -10.75 16.95 29.35
CA MET A 268 -9.52 17.56 28.83
C MET A 268 -9.62 17.99 27.36
N PHE A 269 -10.37 17.24 26.54
CA PHE A 269 -10.65 17.63 25.16
C PHE A 269 -11.61 18.82 25.07
N ALA A 270 -12.63 18.88 25.95
CA ALA A 270 -13.59 19.97 25.98
C ALA A 270 -12.99 21.32 26.37
N THR A 271 -11.84 21.33 27.08
CA THR A 271 -11.11 22.57 27.39
C THR A 271 -10.19 23.03 26.27
N GLN A 272 -9.98 22.22 25.22
CA GLN A 272 -9.17 22.61 24.08
C GLN A 272 -9.97 23.49 23.12
N THR A 273 -9.35 24.60 22.72
CA THR A 273 -9.83 25.46 21.64
C THR A 273 -8.95 25.22 20.41
N PHE A 274 -9.57 24.87 19.28
CA PHE A 274 -8.86 24.82 18.00
C PHE A 274 -8.34 26.20 17.62
N THR A 275 -7.13 26.26 17.07
CA THR A 275 -6.61 27.46 16.42
C THR A 275 -7.58 27.88 15.32
N ASP A 276 -8.05 29.12 15.40
CA ASP A 276 -8.94 29.74 14.44
C ASP A 276 -8.22 30.05 13.11
N ASP A 277 -8.97 29.98 12.01
CA ASP A 277 -8.42 30.24 10.67
C ASP A 277 -7.85 31.65 10.54
N THR A 278 -8.39 32.63 11.29
CA THR A 278 -7.87 33.99 11.35
C THR A 278 -6.48 34.05 11.98
N THR A 279 -6.25 33.36 13.10
CA THR A 279 -4.90 33.23 13.69
C THR A 279 -3.94 32.48 12.77
N LEU A 280 -4.37 31.39 12.11
CA LEU A 280 -3.52 30.67 11.15
C LEU A 280 -3.11 31.53 9.95
N GLN A 281 -4.05 32.32 9.40
CA GLN A 281 -3.77 33.28 8.34
C GLN A 281 -2.88 34.44 8.83
N GLY A 282 -3.12 34.90 10.05
CA GLY A 282 -2.31 35.91 10.74
C GLY A 282 -0.87 35.46 10.87
N ILE A 283 -0.61 34.27 11.40
CA ILE A 283 0.73 33.68 11.51
C ILE A 283 1.38 33.52 10.13
N SER A 284 0.61 33.09 9.13
CA SER A 284 1.15 32.90 7.76
C SER A 284 1.58 34.20 7.09
N ARG A 285 0.96 35.35 7.43
CA ARG A 285 1.24 36.66 6.83
C ARG A 285 2.13 37.55 7.70
N GLY A 286 1.98 37.46 9.01
CA GLY A 286 2.58 38.30 10.04
C GLY A 286 3.72 37.63 10.81
N PHE A 287 4.27 36.50 10.34
CA PHE A 287 5.42 35.80 10.94
C PHE A 287 6.66 36.68 11.19
N ALA A 288 6.67 37.89 10.62
CA ALA A 288 7.72 38.88 10.76
C ALA A 288 7.62 39.76 12.02
N GLU A 289 6.52 39.67 12.79
CA GLU A 289 6.25 40.51 13.96
C GLU A 289 6.95 39.99 15.23
N ASP A 290 7.29 40.89 16.15
CA ASP A 290 7.91 40.55 17.42
C ASP A 290 6.96 39.69 18.28
N GLY A 291 7.46 38.60 18.86
CA GLY A 291 6.65 37.62 19.61
C GLY A 291 6.00 36.51 18.77
N SER A 292 6.15 36.54 17.44
CA SER A 292 5.60 35.50 16.55
C SER A 292 6.07 34.08 16.89
N GLU A 293 7.31 33.92 17.38
CA GLU A 293 7.87 32.62 17.75
C GLU A 293 7.10 31.98 18.91
N GLU A 294 6.86 32.74 19.98
CA GLU A 294 6.12 32.27 21.16
C GLU A 294 4.67 31.94 20.82
N VAL A 295 4.04 32.74 19.96
CA VAL A 295 2.69 32.47 19.44
C VAL A 295 2.67 31.17 18.65
N ILE A 296 3.62 30.95 17.74
CA ILE A 296 3.71 29.71 16.95
C ILE A 296 3.93 28.50 17.85
N GLU A 297 4.84 28.56 18.82
CA GLU A 297 5.11 27.44 19.74
C GLU A 297 3.89 27.12 20.62
N ASN A 298 3.19 28.14 21.13
CA ASN A 298 1.98 27.94 21.92
C ASN A 298 0.86 27.29 21.09
N GLU A 299 0.64 27.75 19.86
CA GLU A 299 -0.35 27.15 18.96
C GLU A 299 0.04 25.73 18.51
N LEU A 300 1.34 25.46 18.31
CA LEU A 300 1.84 24.11 18.05
C LEU A 300 1.55 23.18 19.23
N TYR A 301 1.85 23.61 20.45
CA TYR A 301 1.56 22.85 21.67
C TYR A 301 0.06 22.55 21.82
N LYS A 302 -0.81 23.55 21.57
CA LYS A 302 -2.27 23.34 21.57
C LYS A 302 -2.70 22.32 20.53
N ALA A 303 -2.15 22.38 19.32
CA ALA A 303 -2.47 21.44 18.26
C ALA A 303 -1.98 20.02 18.58
N ASP A 304 -0.79 19.87 19.18
CA ASP A 304 -0.24 18.60 19.68
C ASP A 304 -1.14 17.97 20.75
N VAL A 305 -1.52 18.74 21.77
CA VAL A 305 -2.41 18.28 22.84
C VAL A 305 -3.79 17.90 22.28
N THR A 306 -4.35 18.73 21.40
CA THR A 306 -5.66 18.48 20.78
C THR A 306 -5.64 17.19 19.95
N HIS A 307 -4.58 16.99 19.16
CA HIS A 307 -4.40 15.77 18.37
C HIS A 307 -4.29 14.54 19.28
N TRP A 308 -3.41 14.58 20.29
CA TRP A 308 -3.23 13.47 21.22
C TRP A 308 -4.51 13.12 21.99
N CYS A 309 -5.25 14.13 22.47
CA CYS A 309 -6.55 13.95 23.11
C CYS A 309 -7.55 13.29 22.17
N ALA A 310 -7.67 13.77 20.93
CA ALA A 310 -8.60 13.23 19.95
C ALA A 310 -8.29 11.76 19.60
N VAL A 311 -7.02 11.43 19.36
CA VAL A 311 -6.59 10.05 19.06
C VAL A 311 -6.81 9.12 20.24
N THR A 312 -6.47 9.56 21.45
CA THR A 312 -6.69 8.78 22.66
C THR A 312 -8.18 8.56 22.90
N LEU A 313 -9.01 9.58 22.69
CA LEU A 313 -10.47 9.45 22.77
C LEU A 313 -11.04 8.49 21.73
N LEU A 314 -10.51 8.49 20.49
CA LEU A 314 -10.91 7.51 19.47
C LEU A 314 -10.63 6.08 19.89
N ASP A 315 -9.45 5.83 20.48
CA ASP A 315 -9.08 4.51 20.98
C ASP A 315 -9.96 4.10 22.18
N VAL A 316 -10.15 4.98 23.16
CA VAL A 316 -11.03 4.74 24.32
C VAL A 316 -12.47 4.49 23.86
N LEU A 317 -12.99 5.29 22.92
CA LEU A 317 -14.34 5.14 22.36
C LEU A 317 -14.49 3.80 21.64
N SER A 318 -13.49 3.39 20.86
CA SER A 318 -13.45 2.08 20.19
C SER A 318 -13.41 0.92 21.20
N ARG A 319 -12.62 1.05 22.27
CA ARG A 319 -12.58 0.08 23.39
C ARG A 319 -13.93 0.00 24.11
N ARG A 320 -14.57 1.14 24.40
CA ARG A 320 -15.90 1.20 25.04
C ARG A 320 -16.96 0.51 24.19
N ARG A 321 -17.00 0.75 22.87
CA ARG A 321 -17.96 0.10 21.96
C ARG A 321 -17.90 -1.44 21.99
N ARG A 322 -16.73 -2.02 22.29
CA ARG A 322 -16.57 -3.50 22.38
C ARG A 322 -17.16 -4.08 23.66
N VAL A 323 -17.34 -3.29 24.72
CA VAL A 323 -17.68 -3.76 26.07
C VAL A 323 -19.06 -3.27 26.53
N MET A 324 -19.54 -2.15 25.98
CA MET A 324 -20.80 -1.50 26.31
C MET A 324 -21.43 -0.83 25.09
N SER A 325 -22.75 -0.59 25.14
CA SER A 325 -23.45 0.21 24.13
C SER A 325 -23.12 1.68 24.30
N VAL A 326 -22.67 2.34 23.23
CA VAL A 326 -22.33 3.76 23.21
C VAL A 326 -23.33 4.49 22.33
N GLN A 327 -24.09 5.42 22.92
CA GLN A 327 -25.03 6.28 22.18
C GLN A 327 -24.26 7.21 21.23
N ASP A 328 -24.83 7.44 20.04
CA ASP A 328 -24.27 8.32 19.00
C ASP A 328 -22.79 8.05 18.66
N TYR A 329 -22.36 6.79 18.77
CA TYR A 329 -20.96 6.39 18.51
C TYR A 329 -20.46 6.93 17.17
N SER A 330 -21.24 6.79 16.09
CA SER A 330 -20.83 7.22 14.74
C SER A 330 -20.60 8.74 14.67
N LEU A 331 -21.42 9.53 15.33
CA LEU A 331 -21.31 10.99 15.38
C LEU A 331 -20.11 11.42 16.22
N LEU A 332 -19.93 10.83 17.41
CA LEU A 332 -18.78 11.10 18.28
C LEU A 332 -17.46 10.68 17.62
N HIS A 333 -17.45 9.50 17.02
CA HIS A 333 -16.32 8.97 16.27
C HIS A 333 -15.97 9.87 15.09
N GLY A 334 -16.95 10.24 14.26
CA GLY A 334 -16.75 11.16 13.13
C GLY A 334 -16.23 12.53 13.56
N LYS A 335 -16.75 13.09 14.66
CA LYS A 335 -16.28 14.36 15.23
C LYS A 335 -14.83 14.26 15.70
N LEU A 336 -14.47 13.22 16.45
CA LEU A 336 -13.11 13.02 16.95
C LEU A 336 -12.11 12.75 15.82
N PHE A 337 -12.50 12.00 14.79
CA PHE A 337 -11.70 11.84 13.57
C PHE A 337 -11.46 13.17 12.86
N ALA A 338 -12.51 13.95 12.65
CA ALA A 338 -12.41 15.28 12.03
C ALA A 338 -11.49 16.20 12.84
N SER A 339 -11.63 16.20 14.17
CA SER A 339 -10.77 16.93 15.10
C SER A 339 -9.30 16.50 15.04
N ALA A 340 -9.02 15.19 14.98
CA ALA A 340 -7.67 14.68 14.86
C ALA A 340 -7.01 15.08 13.53
N VAL A 341 -7.77 15.05 12.42
CA VAL A 341 -7.33 15.52 11.09
C VAL A 341 -7.06 17.03 11.14
N GLN A 342 -8.01 17.82 11.64
CA GLN A 342 -7.88 19.28 11.72
C GLN A 342 -6.66 19.69 12.56
N ALA A 343 -6.41 19.03 13.70
CA ALA A 343 -5.26 19.31 14.54
C ALA A 343 -3.93 19.06 13.80
N ARG A 344 -3.79 17.94 13.08
CA ARG A 344 -2.60 17.67 12.24
C ARG A 344 -2.45 18.70 11.12
N ARG A 345 -3.55 19.09 10.47
CA ARG A 345 -3.51 20.11 9.40
C ARG A 345 -3.06 21.48 9.93
N ASN A 346 -3.53 21.86 11.12
CA ASN A 346 -3.10 23.08 11.80
C ASN A 346 -1.60 23.04 12.11
N GLN A 347 -1.06 21.93 12.63
CA GLN A 347 0.39 21.77 12.84
C GLN A 347 1.17 21.99 11.55
N VAL A 348 0.73 21.45 10.42
CA VAL A 348 1.42 21.60 9.14
C VAL A 348 1.44 23.06 8.66
N VAL A 349 0.35 23.79 8.84
CA VAL A 349 0.30 25.24 8.55
C VAL A 349 1.25 26.00 9.48
N LEU A 350 1.24 25.69 10.77
CA LEU A 350 2.13 26.29 11.77
C LEU A 350 3.61 26.00 11.50
N TYR A 351 3.97 24.79 11.06
CA TYR A 351 5.33 24.47 10.60
C TYR A 351 5.73 25.29 9.36
N GLY A 352 4.79 25.59 8.48
CA GLY A 352 4.98 26.54 7.37
C GLY A 352 5.32 27.95 7.88
N GLY A 353 4.57 28.45 8.86
CA GLY A 353 4.84 29.73 9.53
C GLY A 353 6.21 29.74 10.22
N LYS A 354 6.52 28.70 11.00
CA LYS A 354 7.81 28.53 11.68
C LYS A 354 8.99 28.51 10.71
N ARG A 355 8.86 27.82 9.58
CA ARG A 355 9.87 27.82 8.52
C ARG A 355 10.11 29.24 7.99
N ASN A 356 9.05 30.00 7.72
CA ASN A 356 9.17 31.37 7.18
C ASN A 356 9.82 32.32 8.20
N LEU A 357 9.49 32.18 9.48
CA LEU A 357 10.16 32.88 10.57
C LEU A 357 11.65 32.56 10.59
N TRP A 358 12.03 31.28 10.55
CA TRP A 358 13.44 30.87 10.53
C TRP A 358 14.18 31.39 9.30
N LEU A 359 13.58 31.35 8.10
CA LEU A 359 14.19 31.91 6.89
C LEU A 359 14.51 33.41 7.07
N LYS A 360 13.61 34.16 7.70
CA LYS A 360 13.82 35.58 8.02
C LYS A 360 14.93 35.76 9.07
N GLN A 361 14.85 35.05 10.21
CA GLN A 361 15.83 35.16 11.31
C GLN A 361 17.24 34.79 10.85
N ASN A 362 17.36 33.73 10.04
CA ASN A 362 18.63 33.23 9.50
C ASN A 362 19.09 34.01 8.26
N GLN A 363 18.30 34.98 7.77
CA GLN A 363 18.57 35.77 6.57
C GLN A 363 18.80 34.92 5.31
N LEU A 364 18.04 33.83 5.18
CA LEU A 364 18.14 32.89 4.07
C LEU A 364 17.02 33.13 3.05
N ALA A 365 17.40 33.23 1.78
CA ALA A 365 16.43 33.24 0.68
C ALA A 365 15.82 31.84 0.49
N PRO A 366 14.51 31.71 0.19
CA PRO A 366 13.89 30.41 -0.08
C PRO A 366 14.57 29.61 -1.20
N SER A 367 15.14 30.31 -2.20
CA SER A 367 15.79 29.70 -3.37
C SER A 367 17.06 28.92 -3.04
N ILE A 368 17.65 29.12 -1.86
CA ILE A 368 18.83 28.36 -1.39
C ILE A 368 18.55 26.85 -1.38
N PHE A 369 17.29 26.46 -1.19
CA PHE A 369 16.87 25.06 -1.19
C PHE A 369 16.51 24.53 -2.59
N ASP A 370 16.56 25.34 -3.65
CA ASP A 370 16.22 24.89 -4.99
C ASP A 370 17.21 23.82 -5.48
N ALA A 371 16.70 22.69 -5.97
CA ALA A 371 17.55 21.62 -6.47
C ALA A 371 18.55 22.07 -7.57
N PRO A 372 18.17 22.92 -8.55
CA PRO A 372 19.12 23.45 -9.54
C PRO A 372 20.20 24.39 -8.96
N GLN A 373 19.97 25.00 -7.79
CA GLN A 373 20.90 25.96 -7.16
C GLN A 373 21.90 25.31 -6.20
N LEU A 374 21.82 23.99 -5.97
CA LEU A 374 22.68 23.27 -5.02
C LEU A 374 24.17 23.62 -5.16
N GLY A 375 24.71 23.61 -6.38
CA GLY A 375 26.12 23.95 -6.62
C GLY A 375 26.47 25.41 -6.36
N GLN A 376 25.55 26.34 -6.62
CA GLN A 376 25.79 27.76 -6.32
C GLN A 376 25.95 28.00 -4.82
N VAL A 377 25.19 27.27 -4.00
CA VAL A 377 25.21 27.37 -2.54
C VAL A 377 26.44 26.67 -1.95
N VAL A 378 26.71 25.43 -2.37
CA VAL A 378 27.72 24.58 -1.73
C VAL A 378 29.16 24.95 -2.13
N PHE A 379 29.38 25.53 -3.32
CA PHE A 379 30.72 25.93 -3.75
C PHE A 379 31.19 27.26 -3.16
N ASP A 380 30.29 28.12 -2.69
CA ASP A 380 30.66 29.30 -1.91
C ASP A 380 30.87 28.89 -0.45
N GLN A 381 32.14 28.73 -0.05
CA GLN A 381 32.48 28.23 1.29
C GLN A 381 31.99 29.15 2.43
N ALA A 382 31.90 30.47 2.19
CA ALA A 382 31.41 31.41 3.19
C ALA A 382 29.90 31.26 3.37
N ALA A 383 29.15 31.30 2.26
CA ALA A 383 27.70 31.10 2.26
C ALA A 383 27.32 29.70 2.74
N TRP A 384 28.09 28.68 2.39
CA TRP A 384 27.87 27.29 2.80
C TRP A 384 28.03 27.12 4.31
N ARG A 385 29.11 27.62 4.91
CA ARG A 385 29.33 27.55 6.36
C ARG A 385 28.22 28.24 7.15
N GLN A 386 27.75 29.39 6.67
CA GLN A 386 26.63 30.10 7.28
C GLN A 386 25.33 29.28 7.21
N THR A 387 25.03 28.71 6.04
CA THR A 387 23.77 27.98 5.82
C THR A 387 23.76 26.62 6.53
N ALA A 388 24.87 25.89 6.49
CA ALA A 388 24.97 24.50 6.94
C ALA A 388 24.64 24.31 8.43
N GLY A 389 24.97 25.31 9.27
CA GLY A 389 24.68 25.27 10.71
C GLY A 389 23.20 25.11 11.05
N TYR A 390 22.30 25.65 10.21
CA TYR A 390 20.86 25.64 10.44
C TYR A 390 20.15 24.44 9.79
N LEU A 391 20.78 23.75 8.84
CA LEU A 391 20.14 22.69 8.05
C LEU A 391 19.58 21.51 8.88
N PRO A 392 20.22 21.05 9.97
CA PRO A 392 19.65 20.00 10.80
C PRO A 392 18.28 20.37 11.38
N ASP A 393 18.10 21.63 11.80
CA ASP A 393 16.85 22.13 12.36
C ASP A 393 15.75 22.21 11.29
N TYR A 394 16.10 22.71 10.09
CA TYR A 394 15.18 22.68 8.94
C TYR A 394 14.77 21.25 8.58
N SER A 395 15.72 20.32 8.52
CA SER A 395 15.45 18.90 8.22
C SER A 395 14.51 18.27 9.24
N SER A 396 14.72 18.56 10.53
CA SER A 396 13.86 18.09 11.63
C SER A 396 12.45 18.67 11.55
N LEU A 397 12.31 19.97 11.29
CA LEU A 397 11.01 20.63 11.11
C LEU A 397 10.26 20.04 9.91
N GLN A 398 10.95 19.87 8.78
CA GLN A 398 10.38 19.30 7.56
C GLN A 398 9.95 17.85 7.76
N ALA A 399 10.74 17.04 8.49
CA ALA A 399 10.37 15.66 8.84
C ALA A 399 9.05 15.61 9.63
N LYS A 400 8.91 16.47 10.65
CA LYS A 400 7.66 16.59 11.44
C LYS A 400 6.47 17.01 10.57
N ALA A 401 6.68 17.95 9.63
CA ALA A 401 5.65 18.39 8.72
C ALA A 401 5.24 17.28 7.72
N VAL A 402 6.19 16.48 7.24
CA VAL A 402 5.89 15.29 6.40
C VAL A 402 5.05 14.29 7.18
N GLU A 403 5.45 13.94 8.40
CA GLU A 403 4.72 12.99 9.26
C GLU A 403 3.29 13.47 9.53
N ALA A 404 3.14 14.72 10.01
CA ALA A 404 1.82 15.29 10.29
C ALA A 404 0.93 15.36 9.03
N SER A 405 1.51 15.66 7.86
CA SER A 405 0.78 15.67 6.59
C SER A 405 0.30 14.28 6.20
N GLN A 406 1.18 13.27 6.26
CA GLN A 406 0.82 11.89 5.91
C GLN A 406 -0.23 11.31 6.85
N GLU A 407 -0.13 11.58 8.16
CA GLU A 407 -1.12 11.13 9.12
C GLU A 407 -2.48 11.81 8.89
N ALA A 408 -2.49 13.11 8.61
CA ALA A 408 -3.73 13.83 8.28
C ALA A 408 -4.39 13.26 7.03
N GLU A 409 -3.62 12.99 5.98
CA GLU A 409 -4.07 12.41 4.71
C GLU A 409 -4.64 10.99 4.95
N GLN A 410 -3.90 10.13 5.64
CA GLN A 410 -4.33 8.76 5.93
C GLN A 410 -5.61 8.72 6.77
N ARG A 411 -5.70 9.52 7.83
CA ARG A 411 -6.89 9.59 8.69
C ARG A 411 -8.09 10.17 7.95
N PHE A 412 -7.88 11.15 7.09
CA PHE A 412 -8.95 11.72 6.28
C PHE A 412 -9.50 10.69 5.28
N GLU A 413 -8.62 9.90 4.64
CA GLU A 413 -9.06 8.81 3.78
C GLU A 413 -9.79 7.72 4.58
N GLN A 414 -9.31 7.32 5.75
CA GLN A 414 -10.04 6.40 6.64
C GLN A 414 -11.43 6.95 7.01
N MET A 415 -11.51 8.24 7.34
CA MET A 415 -12.77 8.92 7.63
C MET A 415 -13.74 8.88 6.45
N LYS A 416 -13.27 8.99 5.19
CA LYS A 416 -14.14 8.85 4.00
C LYS A 416 -14.70 7.45 3.82
N HIS A 417 -13.95 6.42 4.22
CA HIS A 417 -14.41 5.02 4.13
C HIS A 417 -15.39 4.68 5.25
N GLU A 418 -15.18 5.22 6.45
CA GLU A 418 -15.95 4.88 7.65
C GLU A 418 -17.19 5.77 7.88
N ALA A 419 -17.12 7.05 7.49
CA ALA A 419 -18.25 7.96 7.55
C ALA A 419 -19.00 7.95 6.21
N HIS A 420 -20.34 8.01 6.23
CA HIS A 420 -21.10 8.28 5.01
C HIS A 420 -20.57 9.57 4.37
N ALA A 421 -20.21 9.54 3.08
CA ALA A 421 -19.59 10.64 2.34
C ALA A 421 -20.38 11.97 2.38
N VAL A 422 -21.63 11.95 2.84
CA VAL A 422 -22.53 13.11 3.01
C VAL A 422 -22.39 13.76 4.40
N SER A 423 -21.49 13.29 5.25
CA SER A 423 -21.24 13.89 6.56
C SER A 423 -20.66 15.32 6.43
N LEU A 424 -21.31 16.29 7.08
CA LEU A 424 -20.89 17.70 7.11
C LEU A 424 -19.41 17.88 7.51
N SER A 425 -18.89 16.98 8.35
CA SER A 425 -17.49 16.98 8.79
C SER A 425 -16.51 16.58 7.67
N VAL A 426 -16.89 15.64 6.80
CA VAL A 426 -16.07 15.25 5.64
C VAL A 426 -16.03 16.42 4.66
N SER A 427 -17.17 17.01 4.33
CA SER A 427 -17.25 18.14 3.39
C SER A 427 -16.50 19.38 3.88
N ALA A 428 -16.51 19.66 5.19
CA ALA A 428 -15.77 20.79 5.76
C ALA A 428 -14.24 20.61 5.63
N LEU A 429 -13.75 19.38 5.64
CA LEU A 429 -12.33 19.05 5.51
C LEU A 429 -11.92 18.75 4.07
N ASP A 430 -12.84 18.58 3.13
CA ASP A 430 -12.51 18.31 1.73
C ASP A 430 -12.12 19.59 0.99
N THR A 431 -10.87 20.01 1.18
CA THR A 431 -10.30 21.23 0.59
C THR A 431 -9.25 20.88 -0.45
N SER A 432 -9.17 21.67 -1.52
CA SER A 432 -8.26 21.43 -2.65
C SER A 432 -6.77 21.45 -2.26
N ALA A 433 -6.41 22.17 -1.19
CA ALA A 433 -5.05 22.19 -0.65
C ALA A 433 -4.61 20.83 -0.08
N TRP A 434 -5.56 20.05 0.44
CA TRP A 434 -5.36 18.76 1.10
C TRP A 434 -5.87 17.58 0.25
N ALA A 435 -6.14 17.81 -1.03
CA ALA A 435 -6.58 16.76 -1.94
C ALA A 435 -5.48 15.70 -2.11
N GLY A 436 -5.83 14.43 -1.85
CA GLY A 436 -4.93 13.29 -1.96
C GLY A 436 -3.64 13.51 -1.17
N ARG A 437 -2.49 13.44 -1.84
CA ARG A 437 -1.16 13.54 -1.20
C ARG A 437 -0.42 14.86 -1.44
N ARG A 438 -1.16 15.93 -1.76
CA ARG A 438 -0.54 17.19 -2.21
C ARG A 438 0.35 17.81 -1.14
N MET A 439 -0.07 17.76 0.12
CA MET A 439 0.64 18.43 1.21
C MET A 439 1.86 17.63 1.64
N SER A 440 1.74 16.30 1.79
CA SER A 440 2.89 15.46 2.12
C SER A 440 3.96 15.52 1.03
N LEU A 441 3.59 15.46 -0.25
CA LEU A 441 4.56 15.58 -1.36
C LEU A 441 5.26 16.94 -1.38
N LYS A 442 4.55 18.02 -1.05
CA LYS A 442 5.14 19.37 -0.94
C LYS A 442 6.24 19.42 0.13
N TRP A 443 6.02 18.84 1.30
CA TRP A 443 7.03 18.83 2.36
C TRP A 443 8.15 17.81 2.13
N GLN A 444 7.84 16.64 1.55
CA GLN A 444 8.84 15.63 1.21
C GLN A 444 9.87 16.13 0.20
N GLU A 445 9.41 16.91 -0.77
CA GLU A 445 10.23 17.48 -1.82
C GLU A 445 11.21 18.52 -1.27
N LEU A 446 10.74 19.42 -0.38
CA LEU A 446 11.61 20.32 0.37
C LEU A 446 12.61 19.56 1.28
N GLN A 447 12.15 18.54 2.00
CA GLN A 447 13.00 17.71 2.87
C GLN A 447 14.11 17.03 2.09
N LEU A 448 13.80 16.49 0.91
CA LEU A 448 14.77 15.84 0.03
C LEU A 448 15.92 16.79 -0.34
N ARG A 449 15.60 18.05 -0.67
CA ARG A 449 16.59 19.07 -1.01
C ARG A 449 17.49 19.43 0.17
N THR A 450 16.90 19.61 1.36
CA THR A 450 17.68 19.85 2.58
C THR A 450 18.58 18.68 2.94
N LEU A 451 18.12 17.43 2.79
CA LEU A 451 18.94 16.23 2.99
C LEU A 451 20.08 16.12 1.98
N ALA A 452 19.86 16.52 0.73
CA ALA A 452 20.93 16.57 -0.27
C ALA A 452 22.02 17.57 0.11
N MET A 453 21.66 18.75 0.64
CA MET A 453 22.62 19.73 1.14
C MET A 453 23.42 19.19 2.32
N LEU A 454 22.77 18.50 3.27
CA LEU A 454 23.43 17.88 4.43
C LEU A 454 24.47 16.81 4.06
N CYS A 455 24.47 16.30 2.83
CA CYS A 455 25.49 15.36 2.35
C CYS A 455 26.89 15.98 2.30
N PHE A 456 27.02 17.31 2.28
CA PHE A 456 28.30 18.00 2.18
C PHE A 456 28.79 18.47 3.56
N ASP A 457 30.10 18.36 3.79
CA ASP A 457 30.76 18.79 5.03
C ASP A 457 31.09 20.29 4.96
N PRO A 458 30.57 21.14 5.87
CA PRO A 458 30.84 22.58 5.87
C PRO A 458 32.27 22.96 6.26
N GLU A 459 33.02 22.07 6.90
CA GLU A 459 34.40 22.35 7.28
C GLU A 459 35.35 22.21 6.09
N LYS A 460 34.96 21.45 5.08
CA LYS A 460 35.78 21.10 3.93
C LYS A 460 35.35 21.86 2.68
N THR A 461 36.33 22.14 1.80
CA THR A 461 36.06 22.71 0.50
C THR A 461 35.45 21.65 -0.41
N VAL A 462 34.28 21.94 -0.99
CA VAL A 462 33.58 21.06 -1.92
C VAL A 462 34.05 21.34 -3.34
N TYR A 463 34.31 20.28 -4.10
CA TYR A 463 34.75 20.38 -5.49
C TYR A 463 33.65 19.90 -6.45
N ARG A 464 33.64 20.43 -7.67
CA ARG A 464 32.77 19.97 -8.74
C ARG A 464 33.33 18.70 -9.36
N ASP A 465 33.04 17.56 -8.74
CA ASP A 465 33.42 16.23 -9.22
C ASP A 465 32.18 15.40 -9.64
N ALA A 466 32.43 14.16 -10.07
CA ALA A 466 31.35 13.24 -10.46
C ALA A 466 30.40 12.90 -9.30
N THR A 467 30.89 12.89 -8.05
CA THR A 467 30.08 12.56 -6.86
C THR A 467 29.10 13.69 -6.53
N PHE A 468 29.57 14.94 -6.55
CA PHE A 468 28.75 16.13 -6.38
C PHE A 468 27.69 16.21 -7.49
N GLU A 469 28.10 16.06 -8.75
CA GLU A 469 27.18 16.09 -9.90
C GLU A 469 26.08 15.04 -9.76
N LEU A 470 26.43 13.83 -9.30
CA LEU A 470 25.47 12.78 -9.04
C LEU A 470 24.40 13.18 -8.01
N VAL A 471 24.79 13.79 -6.88
CA VAL A 471 23.82 14.26 -5.88
C VAL A 471 22.93 15.38 -6.43
N GLN A 472 23.51 16.32 -7.18
CA GLN A 472 22.75 17.40 -7.81
C GLN A 472 21.73 16.87 -8.83
N GLU A 473 22.15 15.97 -9.72
CA GLU A 473 21.30 15.40 -10.76
C GLU A 473 20.16 14.57 -10.16
N VAL A 474 20.47 13.71 -9.18
CA VAL A 474 19.45 12.90 -8.50
C VAL A 474 18.45 13.79 -7.74
N THR A 475 18.93 14.81 -7.03
CA THR A 475 18.04 15.74 -6.30
C THR A 475 17.14 16.51 -7.25
N THR A 476 17.66 16.95 -8.40
CA THR A 476 16.92 17.68 -9.43
C THR A 476 15.84 16.79 -10.04
N LEU A 477 16.21 15.57 -10.45
CA LEU A 477 15.29 14.60 -11.03
C LEU A 477 14.16 14.25 -10.06
N CYS A 478 14.50 13.87 -8.82
CA CYS A 478 13.51 13.52 -7.81
C CYS A 478 12.59 14.70 -7.48
N SER A 479 13.12 15.92 -7.32
CA SER A 479 12.32 17.12 -7.03
C SER A 479 11.28 17.39 -8.13
N LEU A 480 11.71 17.37 -9.39
CA LEU A 480 10.83 17.57 -10.54
C LEU A 480 9.72 16.51 -10.62
N LYS A 481 10.04 15.25 -10.31
CA LYS A 481 9.07 14.14 -10.32
C LYS A 481 8.08 14.22 -9.17
N LEU A 482 8.49 14.63 -7.97
CA LEU A 482 7.59 14.86 -6.85
C LEU A 482 6.63 16.02 -7.14
N MET A 483 7.13 17.12 -7.70
CA MET A 483 6.29 18.25 -8.11
C MET A 483 5.28 17.87 -9.19
N THR A 484 5.72 17.11 -10.19
CA THR A 484 4.84 16.60 -11.24
C THR A 484 3.75 15.69 -10.66
N ARG A 485 4.12 14.74 -9.80
CA ARG A 485 3.19 13.84 -9.11
C ARG A 485 2.18 14.59 -8.25
N ARG A 486 2.60 15.65 -7.56
CA ARG A 486 1.71 16.49 -6.73
C ARG A 486 0.54 17.04 -7.54
N GLU A 487 0.76 17.39 -8.80
CA GLU A 487 -0.28 17.95 -9.67
C GLU A 487 -1.32 16.92 -10.14
N LEU A 488 -1.05 15.62 -10.04
CA LEU A 488 -2.04 14.56 -10.36
C LEU A 488 -3.25 14.55 -9.43
N PHE A 489 -3.06 15.03 -8.20
CA PHE A 489 -4.10 15.04 -7.17
C PHE A 489 -5.07 16.22 -7.29
N VAL A 490 -4.98 17.03 -8.35
CA VAL A 490 -6.02 18.02 -8.60
C VAL A 490 -7.18 17.36 -9.32
N ALA A 491 -8.35 17.41 -8.67
CA ALA A 491 -9.58 16.79 -9.18
C ALA A 491 -9.91 17.24 -10.60
N GLY A 492 -10.35 16.28 -11.42
CA GLY A 492 -10.84 16.51 -12.79
C GLY A 492 -9.81 16.96 -13.83
N ARG A 493 -8.50 16.95 -13.52
CA ARG A 493 -7.47 17.49 -14.45
C ARG A 493 -6.81 16.48 -15.37
N PHE A 494 -6.62 15.26 -14.88
CA PHE A 494 -5.96 14.20 -15.62
C PHE A 494 -6.81 12.94 -15.56
N ASN A 495 -6.98 12.29 -16.71
CA ASN A 495 -7.68 11.01 -16.82
C ASN A 495 -6.77 9.88 -16.33
N TRP A 496 -7.31 8.67 -16.17
CA TRP A 496 -6.50 7.59 -15.60
C TRP A 496 -5.30 7.19 -16.47
N ASP A 497 -5.44 7.19 -17.80
CA ASP A 497 -4.33 6.87 -18.70
C ASP A 497 -3.16 7.85 -18.48
N GLN A 498 -3.43 9.16 -18.38
CA GLN A 498 -2.44 10.19 -18.07
C GLN A 498 -1.84 10.03 -16.67
N ARG A 499 -2.66 9.76 -15.65
CA ARG A 499 -2.19 9.55 -14.26
C ARG A 499 -1.23 8.37 -14.19
N LEU A 500 -1.59 7.23 -14.78
CA LEU A 500 -0.76 6.03 -14.77
C LEU A 500 0.55 6.26 -15.53
N ARG A 501 0.54 6.96 -16.66
CA ARG A 501 1.77 7.31 -17.39
C ARG A 501 2.73 8.14 -16.54
N VAL A 502 2.22 9.20 -15.89
CA VAL A 502 3.04 10.06 -15.02
C VAL A 502 3.58 9.29 -13.81
N MET A 503 2.77 8.43 -13.18
CA MET A 503 3.21 7.63 -12.04
C MET A 503 4.24 6.55 -12.45
N ASN A 504 4.09 5.92 -13.62
CA ASN A 504 5.07 4.99 -14.17
C ASN A 504 6.41 5.70 -14.45
N ASP A 505 6.36 6.86 -15.10
CA ASP A 505 7.56 7.65 -15.40
C ASP A 505 8.26 8.15 -14.12
N GLY A 506 7.49 8.55 -13.11
CA GLY A 506 7.98 8.87 -11.77
C GLY A 506 8.66 7.67 -11.10
N LEU A 507 8.07 6.47 -11.19
CA LEU A 507 8.66 5.27 -10.62
C LEU A 507 9.98 4.93 -11.31
N ASP A 508 10.02 5.00 -12.63
CA ASP A 508 11.22 4.75 -13.44
C ASP A 508 12.35 5.72 -13.08
N ALA A 509 12.02 7.00 -12.88
CA ALA A 509 12.99 8.02 -12.45
C ALA A 509 13.53 7.76 -11.03
N LEU A 510 12.67 7.33 -10.09
CA LEU A 510 13.10 7.02 -8.73
C LEU A 510 13.92 5.72 -8.66
N VAL A 511 13.61 4.71 -9.49
CA VAL A 511 14.45 3.51 -9.66
C VAL A 511 15.84 3.90 -10.18
N MET A 512 15.90 4.80 -11.17
CA MET A 512 17.17 5.31 -11.68
C MET A 512 17.98 6.02 -10.58
N ALA A 513 17.31 6.91 -9.83
CA ALA A 513 17.91 7.64 -8.72
C ALA A 513 18.47 6.71 -7.64
N ASP A 514 17.68 5.75 -7.16
CA ASP A 514 18.09 4.78 -6.13
C ASP A 514 19.28 3.92 -6.61
N SER A 515 19.25 3.49 -7.87
CA SER A 515 20.35 2.74 -8.49
C SER A 515 21.63 3.57 -8.55
N ARG A 516 21.57 4.80 -9.08
CA ARG A 516 22.74 5.66 -9.18
C ARG A 516 23.33 5.97 -7.80
N LEU A 517 22.49 6.23 -6.81
CA LEU A 517 22.96 6.46 -5.43
C LEU A 517 23.55 5.20 -4.79
N SER A 518 23.05 4.01 -5.13
CA SER A 518 23.54 2.75 -4.55
C SER A 518 24.88 2.31 -5.15
N TYR A 519 25.04 2.42 -6.47
CA TYR A 519 26.17 1.83 -7.20
C TYR A 519 27.23 2.86 -7.65
N HIS A 520 26.86 4.13 -7.89
CA HIS A 520 27.78 5.11 -8.48
C HIS A 520 28.40 6.09 -7.46
N LEU A 521 27.95 6.06 -6.20
CA LEU A 521 28.44 6.98 -5.13
C LEU A 521 29.73 6.51 -4.42
N ALA A 522 30.44 5.48 -4.92
CA ALA A 522 31.64 4.94 -4.27
C ALA A 522 32.88 5.04 -5.18
N PRO A 523 34.07 5.43 -4.64
CA PRO A 523 34.36 5.84 -3.25
C PRO A 523 33.93 7.29 -2.95
N MET A 524 33.48 7.55 -1.72
CA MET A 524 33.00 8.89 -1.31
C MET A 524 34.18 9.84 -1.06
N PRO A 525 34.17 11.05 -1.64
CA PRO A 525 35.18 12.07 -1.36
C PRO A 525 35.18 12.51 0.12
N GLY A 526 36.31 13.00 0.60
CA GLY A 526 36.47 13.41 2.00
C GLY A 526 35.56 14.54 2.47
N TYR A 527 35.00 15.34 1.56
CA TYR A 527 34.02 16.41 1.85
C TYR A 527 32.57 15.93 1.95
N PHE A 528 32.32 14.63 1.91
CA PHE A 528 30.99 14.06 2.12
C PHE A 528 30.76 13.58 3.55
N ASN A 529 29.59 13.90 4.09
CA ASN A 529 29.09 13.33 5.34
C ASN A 529 28.41 11.98 5.06
N THR A 530 29.08 10.88 5.42
CA THR A 530 28.60 9.51 5.17
C THR A 530 27.24 9.22 5.82
N ARG A 531 26.98 9.74 7.02
CA ARG A 531 25.70 9.53 7.71
C ARG A 531 24.57 10.24 6.96
N ALA A 532 24.79 11.50 6.57
CA ALA A 532 23.80 12.27 5.83
C ALA A 532 23.50 11.66 4.45
N VAL A 533 24.51 11.13 3.76
CA VAL A 533 24.30 10.36 2.51
C VAL A 533 23.41 9.13 2.75
N GLY A 534 23.61 8.42 3.87
CA GLY A 534 22.75 7.31 4.26
C GLY A 534 21.29 7.72 4.50
N GLU A 535 21.07 8.88 5.12
CA GLU A 535 19.73 9.44 5.34
C GLU A 535 19.08 9.90 4.03
N TYR A 536 19.83 10.56 3.15
CA TYR A 536 19.39 10.97 1.82
C TYR A 536 19.00 9.76 0.94
N ARG A 537 19.85 8.72 0.90
CA ARG A 537 19.52 7.45 0.20
C ARG A 537 18.24 6.82 0.75
N ARG A 538 18.08 6.77 2.06
CA ARG A 538 16.88 6.23 2.71
C ARG A 538 15.64 7.03 2.33
N ALA A 539 15.75 8.36 2.23
CA ALA A 539 14.65 9.22 1.78
C ALA A 539 14.25 8.91 0.34
N VAL A 540 15.20 8.84 -0.60
CA VAL A 540 14.93 8.48 -2.00
C VAL A 540 14.29 7.10 -2.11
N ARG A 541 14.82 6.10 -1.40
CA ARG A 541 14.26 4.75 -1.38
C ARG A 541 12.85 4.69 -0.79
N SER A 542 12.58 5.49 0.24
CA SER A 542 11.24 5.62 0.83
C SER A 542 10.24 6.21 -0.18
N LEU A 543 10.64 7.25 -0.92
CA LEU A 543 9.82 7.84 -1.99
C LEU A 543 9.51 6.82 -3.09
N PHE A 544 10.52 6.03 -3.49
CA PHE A 544 10.39 4.94 -4.44
C PHE A 544 9.36 3.90 -3.98
N ASN A 545 9.53 3.33 -2.79
CA ASN A 545 8.62 2.31 -2.24
C ASN A 545 7.19 2.84 -2.11
N THR A 546 7.06 4.09 -1.68
CA THR A 546 5.77 4.77 -1.52
C THR A 546 5.08 4.98 -2.86
N LEU A 547 5.82 5.39 -3.90
CA LEU A 547 5.25 5.54 -5.24
C LEU A 547 4.87 4.20 -5.86
N GLU A 548 5.64 3.14 -5.62
CA GLU A 548 5.30 1.79 -6.08
C GLU A 548 3.97 1.32 -5.48
N ALA A 549 3.78 1.50 -4.17
CA ALA A 549 2.54 1.15 -3.48
C ALA A 549 1.34 1.95 -4.03
N ASP A 550 1.49 3.27 -4.18
CA ASP A 550 0.46 4.13 -4.75
C ASP A 550 0.13 3.77 -6.19
N LEU A 551 1.13 3.41 -7.00
CA LEU A 551 0.92 3.00 -8.39
C LEU A 551 0.13 1.70 -8.47
N LEU A 552 0.45 0.72 -7.63
CA LEU A 552 -0.31 -0.54 -7.55
C LEU A 552 -1.77 -0.28 -7.14
N GLN A 553 -2.00 0.67 -6.24
CA GLN A 553 -3.35 1.06 -5.85
C GLN A 553 -4.07 1.79 -7.00
N ALA A 554 -3.42 2.73 -7.68
CA ALA A 554 -3.96 3.42 -8.85
C ALA A 554 -4.36 2.45 -9.97
N TYR A 555 -3.59 1.39 -10.20
CA TYR A 555 -3.97 0.35 -11.17
C TYR A 555 -5.22 -0.43 -10.75
N LYS A 556 -5.46 -0.65 -9.45
CA LYS A 556 -6.70 -1.30 -9.00
C LYS A 556 -7.91 -0.40 -9.24
N GLU A 557 -7.77 0.89 -8.94
CA GLU A 557 -8.83 1.89 -9.15
C GLU A 557 -9.13 2.05 -10.64
N TYR A 558 -8.09 2.06 -11.48
CA TYR A 558 -8.20 2.05 -12.94
C TYR A 558 -9.01 0.86 -13.47
N GLU A 559 -8.78 -0.35 -12.95
CA GLU A 559 -9.50 -1.55 -13.40
C GLU A 559 -11.00 -1.51 -13.09
N THR A 560 -11.43 -0.65 -12.16
CA THR A 560 -12.83 -0.46 -11.76
C THR A 560 -13.43 0.86 -12.28
N ALA A 561 -12.65 1.68 -12.98
CA ALA A 561 -13.07 3.01 -13.40
C ALA A 561 -13.95 2.97 -14.65
N ASP A 562 -14.90 3.91 -14.73
CA ASP A 562 -15.72 4.11 -15.92
C ASP A 562 -14.89 4.61 -17.11
N LEU A 563 -15.29 4.25 -18.33
CA LEU A 563 -14.60 4.63 -19.58
C LEU A 563 -14.34 6.14 -19.71
N GLN A 564 -15.31 6.97 -19.29
CA GLN A 564 -15.16 8.43 -19.31
C GLN A 564 -14.05 8.92 -18.37
N ALA A 565 -13.85 8.30 -17.22
CA ALA A 565 -12.76 8.63 -16.31
C ALA A 565 -11.40 8.15 -16.84
N VAL A 566 -11.41 7.12 -17.69
CA VAL A 566 -10.20 6.49 -18.25
C VAL A 566 -9.57 7.34 -19.37
N TYR A 567 -10.35 7.72 -20.39
CA TYR A 567 -9.83 8.42 -21.57
C TYR A 567 -10.59 9.70 -21.94
N GLY A 568 -11.57 10.12 -21.14
CA GLY A 568 -12.35 11.33 -21.40
C GLY A 568 -11.47 12.56 -21.59
N VAL A 569 -11.88 13.43 -22.52
CA VAL A 569 -11.24 14.73 -22.74
C VAL A 569 -11.59 15.64 -21.58
N LEU A 570 -10.58 16.16 -20.90
CA LEU A 570 -10.73 17.04 -19.75
C LEU A 570 -10.54 18.50 -20.16
N ASP A 571 -11.17 19.42 -19.42
CA ASP A 571 -11.14 20.85 -19.71
C ASP A 571 -9.71 21.40 -19.75
N SER A 572 -9.40 22.20 -20.78
CA SER A 572 -8.11 22.87 -20.97
C SER A 572 -7.88 23.94 -19.90
N HIS A 573 -7.29 23.52 -18.78
CA HIS A 573 -6.89 24.39 -17.68
C HIS A 573 -5.43 24.83 -17.84
N PRO A 574 -4.93 25.82 -17.06
CA PRO A 574 -3.55 26.29 -17.17
C PRO A 574 -2.50 25.21 -16.86
N LYS A 575 -2.88 24.05 -16.31
CA LYS A 575 -1.95 22.94 -16.12
C LYS A 575 -1.94 22.06 -17.37
N ARG A 576 -0.75 21.83 -17.93
CA ARG A 576 -0.54 20.95 -19.09
C ARG A 576 0.48 19.86 -18.75
N LEU A 577 0.22 18.66 -19.25
CA LEU A 577 1.19 17.56 -19.28
C LEU A 577 2.01 17.68 -20.56
N VAL A 578 3.34 17.64 -20.44
CA VAL A 578 4.26 17.60 -21.59
C VAL A 578 5.24 16.45 -21.43
N ASP A 579 5.81 16.02 -22.56
CA ASP A 579 6.85 15.01 -22.61
C ASP A 579 8.19 15.65 -23.03
N ASP A 580 9.14 15.71 -22.10
CA ASP A 580 10.51 16.12 -22.36
C ASP A 580 11.42 14.89 -22.54
N THR A 581 12.33 14.99 -23.51
CA THR A 581 13.25 13.90 -23.87
C THR A 581 14.20 13.46 -22.75
N MET A 582 14.63 14.39 -21.87
CA MET A 582 15.55 14.14 -20.76
C MET A 582 14.81 13.96 -19.44
N ALA A 583 13.99 14.94 -19.06
CA ALA A 583 13.26 14.98 -17.82
C ALA A 583 12.15 13.94 -17.76
N GLY A 584 11.53 13.58 -18.88
CA GLY A 584 10.37 12.70 -18.91
C GLY A 584 9.05 13.45 -18.98
N LEU A 585 8.00 12.85 -18.44
CA LEU A 585 6.70 13.50 -18.30
C LEU A 585 6.74 14.58 -17.21
N VAL A 586 6.23 15.77 -17.51
CA VAL A 586 6.22 16.94 -16.62
C VAL A 586 4.86 17.61 -16.64
N ILE A 587 4.37 18.03 -15.47
CA ILE A 587 3.14 18.81 -15.33
C ILE A 587 3.51 20.19 -14.79
N GLY A 588 3.12 21.24 -15.50
CA GLY A 588 3.42 22.63 -15.14
C GLY A 588 2.33 23.59 -15.59
N ASN A 589 2.54 24.89 -15.35
CA ASN A 589 1.66 25.96 -15.79
C ASN A 589 2.02 26.36 -17.23
N HIS A 590 1.07 26.23 -18.15
CA HIS A 590 1.22 26.68 -19.53
C HIS A 590 1.11 28.20 -19.62
N ARG A 591 2.05 28.81 -20.35
CA ARG A 591 2.14 30.25 -20.58
C ARG A 591 2.49 30.50 -22.04
N LYS A 592 1.76 31.41 -22.69
CA LYS A 592 2.11 31.91 -24.03
C LYS A 592 2.75 33.28 -23.90
N VAL A 593 3.87 33.50 -24.60
CA VAL A 593 4.63 34.76 -24.60
C VAL A 593 4.86 35.17 -26.05
N VAL A 594 4.79 36.47 -26.35
CA VAL A 594 5.21 36.99 -27.65
C VAL A 594 6.66 37.43 -27.55
N GLU A 595 7.57 36.71 -28.20
CA GLU A 595 9.01 37.02 -28.26
C GLU A 595 9.40 37.25 -29.72
N ALA A 596 10.07 38.37 -30.01
CA ALA A 596 10.49 38.74 -31.36
C ALA A 596 9.36 38.71 -32.43
N GLY A 597 8.10 38.93 -32.02
CA GLY A 597 6.94 38.93 -32.92
C GLY A 597 6.29 37.55 -33.12
N GLU A 598 6.86 36.48 -32.55
CA GLU A 598 6.32 35.12 -32.63
C GLU A 598 5.72 34.69 -31.28
N SER A 599 4.60 33.97 -31.32
CA SER A 599 4.01 33.38 -30.11
C SER A 599 4.77 32.12 -29.71
N GLN A 600 5.52 32.21 -28.62
CA GLN A 600 6.27 31.12 -28.01
C GLN A 600 5.46 30.53 -26.85
N GLU A 601 5.50 29.21 -26.72
CA GLU A 601 4.81 28.51 -25.63
C GLU A 601 5.80 27.96 -24.61
N TYR A 602 5.49 28.19 -23.34
CA TYR A 602 6.27 27.79 -22.19
C TYR A 602 5.42 26.96 -21.22
N LEU A 603 6.09 26.10 -20.48
CA LEU A 603 5.53 25.37 -19.34
C LEU A 603 6.41 25.62 -18.12
N ASP A 604 5.87 26.31 -17.12
CA ASP A 604 6.60 26.68 -15.90
C ASP A 604 6.22 25.76 -14.73
N VAL A 605 7.22 25.12 -14.12
CA VAL A 605 7.06 24.33 -12.90
C VAL A 605 7.36 25.23 -11.71
N LEU A 606 6.35 25.43 -10.86
CA LEU A 606 6.41 26.39 -9.75
C LEU A 606 6.72 25.72 -8.41
N GLU A 607 7.53 26.41 -7.61
CA GLU A 607 7.85 26.07 -6.22
C GLU A 607 6.58 26.12 -5.33
N PRO A 608 6.30 25.07 -4.53
CA PRO A 608 5.08 24.99 -3.72
C PRO A 608 4.87 26.09 -2.67
N PHE A 609 5.96 26.68 -2.16
CA PHE A 609 5.90 27.56 -0.99
C PHE A 609 5.83 29.03 -1.36
N ASP A 610 6.53 29.45 -2.43
CA ASP A 610 6.61 30.86 -2.86
C ASP A 610 6.10 31.09 -4.30
N HIS A 611 5.71 30.03 -5.01
CA HIS A 611 5.17 30.06 -6.38
C HIS A 611 6.13 30.60 -7.44
N ARG A 612 7.43 30.67 -7.15
CA ARG A 612 8.45 31.04 -8.13
C ARG A 612 8.66 29.91 -9.15
N GLY A 613 8.94 30.26 -10.41
CA GLY A 613 9.32 29.28 -11.43
C GLY A 613 10.72 28.71 -11.16
N VAL A 614 10.81 27.39 -10.98
CA VAL A 614 12.08 26.68 -10.76
C VAL A 614 12.58 26.02 -12.05
N TRP A 615 11.65 25.46 -12.85
CA TRP A 615 11.94 24.94 -14.19
C TRP A 615 11.01 25.57 -15.21
N SER A 616 11.50 25.77 -16.43
CA SER A 616 10.70 26.21 -17.58
C SER A 616 11.02 25.35 -18.78
N PHE A 617 10.00 24.93 -19.52
CA PHE A 617 10.14 24.13 -20.74
C PHE A 617 9.55 24.91 -21.90
N LYS A 618 10.27 24.94 -23.03
CA LYS A 618 9.84 25.63 -24.25
C LYS A 618 9.41 24.63 -25.31
N ARG A 619 8.33 24.95 -26.03
CA ARG A 619 7.85 24.18 -27.18
C ARG A 619 8.69 24.49 -28.42
N TYR A 620 9.11 23.44 -29.12
CA TYR A 620 9.75 23.49 -30.43
C TYR A 620 8.97 22.59 -31.41
N GLY A 621 9.17 22.80 -32.71
CA GLY A 621 8.55 21.97 -33.76
C GLY A 621 7.17 22.46 -34.20
N THR A 622 6.54 21.65 -35.06
CA THR A 622 5.19 21.88 -35.62
C THR A 622 4.11 21.35 -34.68
N GLU A 623 2.83 21.54 -35.01
CA GLU A 623 1.72 20.97 -34.20
C GLU A 623 1.74 19.44 -34.17
N ASP A 624 2.12 18.79 -35.28
CA ASP A 624 2.15 17.31 -35.39
C ASP A 624 3.42 16.66 -34.82
N ASP A 625 4.47 17.43 -34.52
CA ASP A 625 5.75 16.93 -33.98
C ASP A 625 6.27 17.92 -32.93
N GLU A 626 5.46 18.12 -31.88
CA GLU A 626 5.82 19.01 -30.79
C GLU A 626 6.91 18.40 -29.90
N VAL A 627 8.01 19.12 -29.73
CA VAL A 627 9.12 18.71 -28.85
C VAL A 627 9.29 19.74 -27.77
N TRP A 628 9.11 19.33 -26.52
CA TRP A 628 9.37 20.16 -25.35
C TRP A 628 10.81 19.96 -24.88
N ARG A 629 11.49 21.08 -24.56
CA ARG A 629 12.83 21.05 -23.99
C ARG A 629 12.96 22.00 -22.81
N GLU A 630 13.64 21.56 -21.76
CA GLU A 630 14.00 22.42 -20.63
C GLU A 630 14.84 23.63 -21.10
N VAL A 631 14.42 24.81 -20.67
CA VAL A 631 15.16 26.07 -20.87
C VAL A 631 16.15 26.20 -19.73
N ILE A 632 17.39 25.80 -19.99
CA ILE A 632 18.48 25.99 -19.03
C ILE A 632 18.85 27.47 -19.05
N ALA A 633 18.72 28.15 -17.91
CA ALA A 633 19.18 29.53 -17.78
C ALA A 633 20.66 29.62 -18.20
N PRO A 634 21.06 30.62 -19.01
CA PRO A 634 22.44 30.76 -19.42
C PRO A 634 23.29 30.86 -18.16
N ALA A 635 24.27 29.96 -18.02
CA ALA A 635 25.25 30.07 -16.95
C ALA A 635 25.87 31.47 -17.06
N PRO A 636 26.08 32.19 -15.93
CA PRO A 636 26.77 33.47 -15.99
C PRO A 636 28.06 33.27 -16.80
N ALA A 637 28.28 34.13 -17.79
CA ALA A 637 29.51 34.08 -18.57
C ALA A 637 30.67 33.98 -17.59
N LEU A 638 31.56 32.99 -17.80
CA LEU A 638 32.82 32.94 -17.07
C LEU A 638 33.41 34.35 -17.12
N SER A 639 33.76 34.90 -15.95
CA SER A 639 34.18 36.29 -15.78
C SER A 639 35.10 36.70 -16.93
N ALA A 640 34.75 37.80 -17.61
CA ALA A 640 35.51 38.37 -18.72
C ALA A 640 36.96 38.77 -18.33
N ASP A 641 37.31 38.61 -17.05
CA ASP A 641 38.60 38.93 -16.46
C ASP A 641 39.65 37.82 -16.58
N LEU A 642 39.29 36.60 -17.01
CA LEU A 642 40.27 35.52 -17.20
C LEU A 642 41.14 35.77 -18.44
N LEU A 643 42.44 35.55 -18.30
CA LEU A 643 43.35 35.64 -19.45
C LEU A 643 43.02 34.54 -20.47
N PRO A 644 43.17 34.78 -21.79
CA PRO A 644 42.79 33.81 -22.83
C PRO A 644 43.41 32.41 -22.65
N HIS A 645 44.66 32.33 -22.19
CA HIS A 645 45.33 31.05 -21.94
C HIS A 645 44.79 30.32 -20.70
N GLU A 646 44.36 31.01 -19.66
CA GLU A 646 43.74 30.40 -18.47
C GLU A 646 42.35 29.87 -18.78
N TYR A 647 41.58 30.64 -19.55
CA TYR A 647 40.28 30.22 -20.06
C TYR A 647 40.41 28.97 -20.93
N LEU A 648 41.32 28.97 -21.90
CA LEU A 648 41.56 27.82 -22.78
C LEU A 648 42.07 26.60 -21.99
N ALA A 649 42.98 26.77 -21.04
CA ALA A 649 43.45 25.68 -20.17
C ALA A 649 42.31 25.04 -19.38
N ARG A 650 41.39 25.85 -18.84
CA ARG A 650 40.22 25.37 -18.08
C ARG A 650 39.23 24.62 -18.97
N VAL A 651 38.85 25.21 -20.10
CA VAL A 651 37.87 24.61 -21.02
C VAL A 651 38.44 23.37 -21.71
N GLY A 652 39.69 23.43 -22.19
CA GLY A 652 40.37 22.30 -22.80
C GLY A 652 40.71 21.19 -21.81
N GLY A 653 41.07 21.54 -20.57
CA GLY A 653 41.28 20.57 -19.48
C GLY A 653 40.01 19.78 -19.17
N GLU A 654 38.87 20.44 -19.05
CA GLU A 654 37.57 19.77 -18.83
C GLU A 654 37.14 18.94 -20.04
N ALA A 655 37.37 19.43 -21.26
CA ALA A 655 37.12 18.66 -22.49
C ALA A 655 37.93 17.35 -22.51
N THR A 656 39.22 17.44 -22.19
CA THR A 656 40.13 16.28 -22.11
C THR A 656 39.71 15.33 -20.99
N ARG A 657 39.24 15.86 -19.85
CA ARG A 657 38.71 15.04 -18.75
C ARG A 657 37.48 14.26 -19.18
N LEU A 658 36.50 14.92 -19.79
CA LEU A 658 35.28 14.25 -20.29
C LEU A 658 35.60 13.17 -21.31
N TRP A 659 36.54 13.44 -22.22
CA TRP A 659 36.99 12.45 -23.20
C TRP A 659 37.67 11.24 -22.52
N ARG A 660 38.58 11.47 -21.56
CA ARG A 660 39.24 10.39 -20.81
C ARG A 660 38.27 9.56 -19.97
N ASP A 661 37.28 10.22 -19.36
CA ASP A 661 36.27 9.57 -18.53
C ASP A 661 35.17 8.89 -19.37
N ALA A 662 35.09 9.14 -20.69
CA ALA A 662 34.03 8.67 -21.56
C ALA A 662 33.88 7.14 -21.53
N GLN A 663 34.98 6.39 -21.61
CA GLN A 663 34.95 4.93 -21.59
C GLN A 663 34.42 4.38 -20.25
N LEU A 664 34.81 4.99 -19.13
CA LEU A 664 34.30 4.60 -17.81
C LEU A 664 32.79 4.88 -17.70
N GLN A 665 32.33 6.03 -18.21
CA GLN A 665 30.89 6.32 -18.23
C GLN A 665 30.13 5.38 -19.16
N PHE A 666 30.72 5.03 -20.31
CA PHE A 666 30.15 4.07 -21.24
C PHE A 666 29.86 2.72 -20.55
N GLU A 667 30.85 2.17 -19.82
CA GLU A 667 30.69 0.92 -19.08
C GLU A 667 29.65 1.03 -17.96
N ARG A 668 29.64 2.16 -17.23
CA ARG A 668 28.64 2.42 -16.19
C ARG A 668 27.23 2.49 -16.77
N THR A 669 27.00 3.24 -17.83
CA THR A 669 25.67 3.36 -18.45
C THR A 669 25.22 2.01 -19.03
N MET A 670 26.13 1.24 -19.65
CA MET A 670 25.84 -0.11 -20.13
C MET A 670 25.44 -1.05 -18.99
N SER A 671 26.05 -0.94 -17.80
CA SER A 671 25.69 -1.76 -16.64
C SER A 671 24.23 -1.56 -16.19
N LEU A 672 23.65 -0.37 -16.44
CA LEU A 672 22.25 -0.08 -16.12
C LEU A 672 21.28 -0.95 -16.94
N GLU A 673 21.66 -1.40 -18.14
CA GLU A 673 20.86 -2.29 -18.98
C GLU A 673 20.65 -3.68 -18.32
N THR A 674 21.50 -4.06 -17.37
CA THR A 674 21.42 -5.35 -16.67
C THR A 674 20.38 -5.36 -15.56
N ILE A 675 19.97 -4.17 -15.08
CA ILE A 675 19.03 -4.02 -13.98
C ILE A 675 17.61 -4.23 -14.51
N ARG A 676 16.94 -5.31 -14.09
CA ARG A 676 15.62 -5.72 -14.60
C ARG A 676 14.53 -4.63 -14.49
N ARG A 677 14.53 -3.87 -13.39
CA ARG A 677 13.58 -2.77 -13.14
C ARG A 677 13.87 -1.50 -13.95
N MET A 678 15.01 -1.43 -14.64
CA MET A 678 15.44 -0.20 -15.29
C MET A 678 14.62 0.09 -16.53
N SER A 679 14.18 1.35 -16.66
CA SER A 679 13.39 1.79 -17.80
C SER A 679 14.28 1.99 -19.04
N PRO A 680 13.94 1.41 -20.20
CA PRO A 680 14.67 1.63 -21.45
C PRO A 680 14.79 3.12 -21.81
N ARG A 681 13.73 3.89 -21.52
CA ARG A 681 13.70 5.34 -21.71
C ARG A 681 14.75 6.04 -20.85
N ARG A 682 14.84 5.69 -19.56
CA ARG A 682 15.77 6.32 -18.62
C ARG A 682 17.23 6.00 -18.90
N VAL A 683 17.53 4.75 -19.28
CA VAL A 683 18.89 4.40 -19.73
C VAL A 683 19.29 5.22 -20.96
N ARG A 684 18.38 5.39 -21.94
CA ARG A 684 18.62 6.28 -23.07
C ARG A 684 18.86 7.72 -22.64
N SER A 685 18.08 8.26 -21.71
CA SER A 685 18.29 9.61 -21.20
C SER A 685 19.69 9.78 -20.58
N GLU A 686 20.23 8.77 -19.88
CA GLU A 686 21.61 8.82 -19.35
C GLU A 686 22.66 8.89 -20.47
N TRP A 687 22.52 8.08 -21.54
CA TRP A 687 23.38 8.18 -22.72
C TRP A 687 23.34 9.59 -23.33
N LEU A 688 22.14 10.16 -23.48
CA LEU A 688 21.93 11.48 -24.04
C LEU A 688 22.47 12.59 -23.13
N ASN A 689 22.34 12.46 -21.80
CA ASN A 689 22.88 13.42 -20.83
C ASN A 689 24.41 13.52 -20.96
N HIS A 690 25.11 12.39 -21.05
CA HIS A 690 26.56 12.38 -21.26
C HIS A 690 26.96 12.97 -22.61
N ALA A 691 26.25 12.62 -23.68
CA ALA A 691 26.46 13.22 -25.01
C ALA A 691 26.26 14.74 -24.99
N ASN A 692 25.19 15.23 -24.35
CA ASN A 692 24.89 16.66 -24.24
C ASN A 692 25.96 17.40 -23.42
N LYS A 693 26.49 16.79 -22.36
CA LYS A 693 27.59 17.35 -21.57
C LYS A 693 28.86 17.52 -22.41
N MET A 694 29.24 16.48 -23.15
CA MET A 694 30.38 16.52 -24.07
C MET A 694 30.15 17.54 -25.18
N ASN A 695 28.94 17.61 -25.74
CA ASN A 695 28.58 18.54 -26.81
C ASN A 695 28.71 20.00 -26.34
N ARG A 696 28.16 20.33 -25.16
CA ARG A 696 28.29 21.66 -24.56
C ARG A 696 29.76 22.04 -24.32
N GLN A 697 30.55 21.11 -23.81
CA GLN A 697 31.97 21.37 -23.55
C GLN A 697 32.78 21.51 -24.84
N ARG A 698 32.45 20.73 -25.88
CA ARG A 698 33.04 20.85 -27.21
C ARG A 698 32.76 22.23 -27.81
N ASP A 699 31.52 22.70 -27.73
CA ASP A 699 31.14 24.01 -28.27
C ASP A 699 31.90 25.14 -27.57
N LEU A 700 32.05 25.09 -26.23
CA LEU A 700 32.88 26.03 -25.48
C LEU A 700 34.35 25.99 -25.92
N LEU A 701 34.90 24.79 -26.16
CA LEU A 701 36.28 24.63 -26.61
C LEU A 701 36.47 25.17 -28.04
N VAL A 702 35.53 24.91 -28.94
CA VAL A 702 35.56 25.43 -30.32
C VAL A 702 35.56 26.96 -30.32
N GLU A 703 34.74 27.59 -29.48
CA GLU A 703 34.77 29.06 -29.34
C GLU A 703 36.10 29.55 -28.73
N ALA A 704 36.64 28.85 -27.73
CA ALA A 704 37.94 29.20 -27.14
C ALA A 704 39.10 29.11 -28.15
N LEU A 705 39.08 28.12 -29.05
CA LEU A 705 40.10 27.91 -30.08
C LEU A 705 40.07 28.96 -31.20
N LYS A 706 38.95 29.70 -31.36
CA LYS A 706 38.84 30.80 -32.36
C LYS A 706 39.52 32.09 -31.90
N VAL A 707 39.87 32.21 -30.62
CA VAL A 707 40.48 33.42 -30.07
C VAL A 707 41.88 33.61 -30.67
N PRO A 708 42.22 34.81 -31.19
CA PRO A 708 43.54 35.07 -31.76
C PRO A 708 44.65 34.89 -30.72
N VAL A 709 45.84 34.53 -31.19
CA VAL A 709 47.02 34.27 -30.35
C VAL A 709 47.34 35.50 -29.50
N ALA A 710 47.43 35.29 -28.18
CA ALA A 710 47.62 36.37 -27.20
C ALA A 710 48.97 36.28 -26.46
N SER A 711 49.56 35.08 -26.39
CA SER A 711 50.87 34.81 -25.78
C SER A 711 51.44 33.48 -26.31
N GLU A 712 52.72 33.22 -26.06
CA GLU A 712 53.35 31.93 -26.40
C GLU A 712 52.71 30.75 -25.65
N ALA A 713 52.34 30.95 -24.38
CA ALA A 713 51.58 29.97 -23.60
C ALA A 713 50.19 29.71 -24.22
N HIS A 714 49.53 30.74 -24.77
CA HIS A 714 48.27 30.57 -25.49
C HIS A 714 48.48 29.73 -26.75
N GLN A 715 49.53 30.00 -27.53
CA GLN A 715 49.86 29.23 -28.74
C GLN A 715 50.08 27.73 -28.43
N ALA A 716 50.86 27.42 -27.40
CA ALA A 716 51.10 26.04 -26.99
C ALA A 716 49.81 25.29 -26.63
N LEU A 717 48.86 25.95 -25.96
CA LEU A 717 47.56 25.37 -25.63
C LEU A 717 46.64 25.22 -26.85
N LEU A 718 46.66 26.17 -27.79
CA LEU A 718 45.95 26.05 -29.07
C LEU A 718 46.43 24.80 -29.82
N ASP A 719 47.75 24.61 -29.91
CA ASP A 719 48.35 23.45 -30.57
C ASP A 719 48.06 22.13 -29.84
N PHE A 720 47.99 22.16 -28.50
CA PHE A 720 47.66 20.99 -27.67
C PHE A 720 46.21 20.55 -27.84
N PHE A 721 45.24 21.48 -27.83
CA PHE A 721 43.81 21.15 -27.85
C PHE A 721 43.18 21.09 -29.25
N LYS A 722 43.94 21.37 -30.33
CA LYS A 722 43.40 21.46 -31.70
C LYS A 722 42.59 20.24 -32.17
N ASN A 723 42.93 19.04 -31.70
CA ASN A 723 42.27 17.79 -32.11
C ASN A 723 41.15 17.35 -31.15
N THR A 724 41.14 17.86 -29.92
CA THR A 724 40.19 17.47 -28.87
C THR A 724 38.72 17.67 -29.27
N PRO A 725 38.32 18.71 -30.02
CA PRO A 725 36.94 18.83 -30.50
C PRO A 725 36.48 17.68 -31.39
N THR A 726 37.37 17.17 -32.24
CA THR A 726 37.09 16.05 -33.15
C THR A 726 36.97 14.74 -32.35
N GLU A 727 37.90 14.50 -31.43
CA GLU A 727 37.88 13.33 -30.53
C GLU A 727 36.59 13.29 -29.69
N LEU A 728 36.15 14.45 -29.18
CA LEU A 728 34.86 14.57 -28.49
C LEU A 728 33.67 14.33 -29.43
N TYR A 729 33.73 14.79 -30.67
CA TYR A 729 32.64 14.60 -31.64
C TYR A 729 32.41 13.11 -31.92
N ASP A 730 33.49 12.34 -32.13
CA ASP A 730 33.41 10.90 -32.37
C ASP A 730 32.78 10.17 -31.16
N GLU A 731 33.18 10.51 -29.93
CA GLU A 731 32.58 9.95 -28.73
C GLU A 731 31.11 10.37 -28.55
N ILE A 732 30.75 11.62 -28.87
CA ILE A 732 29.35 12.07 -28.84
C ILE A 732 28.49 11.20 -29.77
N LEU A 733 28.92 10.98 -31.01
CA LEU A 733 28.19 10.14 -31.97
C LEU A 733 28.03 8.71 -31.46
N ARG A 734 29.09 8.13 -30.87
CA ARG A 734 29.06 6.81 -30.27
C ARG A 734 28.03 6.71 -29.14
N PHE A 735 27.97 7.70 -28.24
CA PHE A 735 26.97 7.74 -27.17
C PHE A 735 25.53 7.87 -27.69
N LEU A 736 25.30 8.71 -28.72
CA LEU A 736 23.98 8.88 -29.33
C LEU A 736 23.48 7.59 -30.00
N GLU A 737 24.35 6.89 -30.72
CA GLU A 737 24.05 5.62 -31.36
C GLU A 737 23.74 4.55 -30.32
N GLN A 738 24.60 4.39 -29.30
CA GLN A 738 24.40 3.40 -28.26
C GLN A 738 23.14 3.66 -27.44
N GLY A 739 22.79 4.91 -27.15
CA GLY A 739 21.53 5.23 -26.48
C GLY A 739 20.29 4.77 -27.28
N THR A 740 20.37 4.81 -28.61
CA THR A 740 19.28 4.31 -29.48
C THR A 740 19.25 2.78 -29.51
N LEU A 741 20.40 2.13 -29.69
CA LEU A 741 20.50 0.67 -29.71
C LEU A 741 20.10 0.05 -28.36
N ALA A 742 20.60 0.59 -27.26
CA ALA A 742 20.28 0.15 -25.90
C ALA A 742 18.77 0.18 -25.65
N ARG A 743 18.10 1.29 -25.98
CA ARG A 743 16.64 1.42 -25.83
C ARG A 743 15.90 0.31 -26.58
N HIS A 744 16.23 0.07 -27.85
CA HIS A 744 15.58 -0.98 -28.65
C HIS A 744 15.85 -2.38 -28.08
N ARG A 745 17.10 -2.71 -27.73
CA ARG A 745 17.46 -4.00 -27.14
C ARG A 745 16.69 -4.26 -25.84
N MET A 746 16.63 -3.26 -24.96
CA MET A 746 15.92 -3.39 -23.69
C MET A 746 14.41 -3.54 -23.87
N ILE A 747 13.79 -2.80 -24.81
CA ILE A 747 12.36 -2.96 -25.13
C ILE A 747 12.06 -4.39 -25.61
N LEU A 748 12.86 -4.91 -26.55
CA LEU A 748 12.65 -6.24 -27.13
C LEU A 748 12.87 -7.38 -26.10
N ARG A 749 13.81 -7.20 -25.16
CA ARG A 749 14.07 -8.17 -24.07
C ARG A 749 13.05 -8.10 -22.94
N GLY A 750 12.45 -6.93 -22.72
CA GLY A 750 11.59 -6.61 -21.57
C GLY A 750 10.16 -7.14 -21.68
N TYR A 751 9.34 -6.80 -20.69
CA TYR A 751 7.88 -6.92 -20.83
C TYR A 751 7.37 -5.79 -21.74
N PRO A 752 6.34 -6.04 -22.56
CA PRO A 752 5.76 -5.01 -23.40
C PRO A 752 5.20 -3.85 -22.58
N THR A 753 5.42 -2.63 -23.06
CA THR A 753 4.90 -1.37 -22.48
C THR A 753 4.39 -0.47 -23.59
N ASN A 754 3.52 0.49 -23.25
CA ASN A 754 3.01 1.49 -24.21
C ASN A 754 4.13 2.31 -24.87
N ASP A 755 5.10 2.80 -24.07
CA ASP A 755 6.27 3.53 -24.59
C ASP A 755 7.12 2.66 -25.52
N GLY A 756 7.34 1.39 -25.17
CA GLY A 756 8.11 0.46 -25.98
C GLY A 756 7.43 0.14 -27.31
N LEU A 757 6.11 -0.07 -27.28
CA LEU A 757 5.31 -0.29 -28.49
C LEU A 757 5.35 0.92 -29.42
N LEU A 758 5.04 2.11 -28.91
CA LEU A 758 5.02 3.33 -29.71
C LEU A 758 6.41 3.65 -30.29
N THR A 759 7.48 3.45 -29.50
CA THR A 759 8.86 3.67 -29.96
C THR A 759 9.22 2.75 -31.13
N LEU A 760 8.94 1.45 -31.02
CA LEU A 760 9.25 0.50 -32.09
C LEU A 760 8.37 0.71 -33.33
N TYR A 761 7.12 1.12 -33.13
CA TYR A 761 6.20 1.43 -34.23
C TYR A 761 6.66 2.67 -35.02
N ASN A 762 6.94 3.79 -34.33
CA ASN A 762 7.39 5.03 -34.96
C ASN A 762 8.76 4.90 -35.65
N THR A 763 9.58 3.92 -35.23
CA THR A 763 10.87 3.60 -35.86
C THR A 763 10.77 2.50 -36.91
N TRP A 764 9.56 2.08 -37.30
CA TRP A 764 9.27 1.06 -38.31
C TRP A 764 9.90 -0.32 -38.03
N LYS A 765 10.21 -0.61 -36.76
CA LYS A 765 10.81 -1.90 -36.34
C LYS A 765 9.79 -3.00 -36.13
N ILE A 766 8.52 -2.64 -35.97
CA ILE A 766 7.41 -3.57 -35.85
C ILE A 766 6.29 -3.18 -36.82
N HIS A 767 5.47 -4.16 -37.15
CA HIS A 767 4.17 -3.96 -37.80
C HIS A 767 3.11 -4.75 -37.05
N VAL A 768 1.86 -4.31 -37.19
CA VAL A 768 0.72 -4.86 -36.47
C VAL A 768 -0.22 -5.52 -37.47
N VAL A 769 -0.69 -6.72 -37.13
CA VAL A 769 -1.58 -7.50 -37.99
C VAL A 769 -2.78 -7.98 -37.18
N GLU A 770 -3.99 -7.70 -37.66
CA GLU A 770 -5.21 -8.22 -37.03
C GLU A 770 -5.40 -9.70 -37.38
N ILE A 771 -5.77 -10.48 -36.37
CA ILE A 771 -6.06 -11.91 -36.50
C ILE A 771 -7.52 -12.21 -36.12
N PRO A 772 -8.12 -13.26 -36.70
CA PRO A 772 -9.50 -13.63 -36.40
C PRO A 772 -9.66 -14.03 -34.93
N ALA A 773 -10.55 -13.34 -34.22
CA ALA A 773 -10.90 -13.65 -32.84
C ALA A 773 -12.14 -14.56 -32.78
N LYS A 774 -12.13 -15.55 -31.87
CA LYS A 774 -13.27 -16.46 -31.64
C LYS A 774 -14.48 -15.80 -30.95
N GLY A 775 -14.31 -14.62 -30.34
CA GLY A 775 -15.34 -13.94 -29.55
C GLY A 775 -15.91 -12.70 -30.23
N ALA A 776 -17.24 -12.54 -30.18
CA ALA A 776 -17.97 -11.45 -30.84
C ALA A 776 -17.63 -10.05 -30.29
N LEU A 777 -17.14 -9.94 -29.05
CA LEU A 777 -16.75 -8.69 -28.39
C LEU A 777 -15.24 -8.59 -28.16
N ILE A 778 -14.45 -9.23 -29.04
CA ILE A 778 -12.99 -9.26 -28.92
C ILE A 778 -12.36 -8.91 -30.27
N ARG A 779 -11.25 -8.17 -30.23
CA ARG A 779 -10.30 -8.02 -31.35
C ARG A 779 -8.91 -8.45 -30.89
N GLN A 780 -8.15 -9.06 -31.79
CA GLN A 780 -6.84 -9.63 -31.49
C GLN A 780 -5.84 -9.22 -32.56
N PHE A 781 -4.62 -8.90 -32.14
CA PHE A 781 -3.56 -8.47 -33.05
C PHE A 781 -2.25 -9.14 -32.67
N GLU A 782 -1.45 -9.47 -33.69
CA GLU A 782 -0.06 -9.84 -33.53
C GLU A 782 0.83 -8.65 -33.86
N VAL A 783 1.78 -8.38 -32.96
CA VAL A 783 2.86 -7.41 -33.20
C VAL A 783 4.08 -8.17 -33.63
N ARG A 784 4.51 -7.93 -34.87
CA ARG A 784 5.58 -8.69 -35.53
C ARG A 784 6.78 -7.79 -35.79
N GLU A 785 7.97 -8.37 -35.67
CA GLU A 785 9.21 -7.69 -36.04
C GLU A 785 9.26 -7.48 -37.56
N SER A 786 9.57 -6.26 -38.02
CA SER A 786 9.60 -5.94 -39.44
C SER A 786 10.73 -6.64 -40.22
N SER A 787 11.86 -6.92 -39.56
CA SER A 787 13.03 -7.54 -40.19
C SER A 787 12.85 -9.05 -40.40
N THR A 788 12.23 -9.76 -39.45
CA THR A 788 12.13 -11.22 -39.46
C THR A 788 10.72 -11.74 -39.68
N GLY A 789 9.70 -10.89 -39.52
CA GLY A 789 8.29 -11.30 -39.49
C GLY A 789 7.88 -12.08 -38.23
N ARG A 790 8.81 -12.30 -37.29
CA ARG A 790 8.57 -13.07 -36.07
C ARG A 790 7.55 -12.35 -35.16
N PRO A 791 6.53 -13.05 -34.65
CA PRO A 791 5.62 -12.46 -33.68
C PRO A 791 6.33 -12.26 -32.34
N LEU A 792 6.33 -11.02 -31.86
CA LEU A 792 6.94 -10.61 -30.60
C LEU A 792 5.91 -10.54 -29.49
N TRP A 793 4.80 -9.85 -29.75
CA TRP A 793 3.74 -9.58 -28.79
C TRP A 793 2.36 -9.88 -29.37
N PHE A 794 1.41 -10.05 -28.46
CA PHE A 794 0.03 -10.37 -28.75
C PHE A 794 -0.89 -9.38 -28.03
N ALA A 795 -1.66 -8.61 -28.78
CA ALA A 795 -2.62 -7.67 -28.23
C ALA A 795 -4.03 -8.24 -28.26
N ARG A 796 -4.79 -8.00 -27.19
CA ARG A 796 -6.21 -8.36 -27.09
C ARG A 796 -7.01 -7.19 -26.56
N PHE A 797 -8.08 -6.84 -27.26
CA PHE A 797 -9.01 -5.78 -26.88
C PHE A 797 -10.39 -6.38 -26.59
N HIS A 798 -10.99 -5.95 -25.49
CA HIS A 798 -12.30 -6.37 -25.00
C HIS A 798 -13.29 -5.19 -25.09
N TYR A 799 -14.50 -5.48 -25.54
CA TYR A 799 -15.56 -4.49 -25.76
C TYR A 799 -16.79 -4.82 -24.91
N ASP A 800 -17.55 -3.79 -24.57
CA ASP A 800 -18.83 -3.89 -23.87
C ASP A 800 -19.98 -4.23 -24.82
N ASN A 801 -19.94 -3.73 -26.05
CA ASN A 801 -20.98 -3.92 -27.04
C ASN A 801 -20.41 -4.02 -28.49
N PRO A 802 -21.19 -4.56 -29.45
CA PRO A 802 -20.72 -4.74 -30.82
C PRO A 802 -20.40 -3.43 -31.56
N ALA A 803 -21.13 -2.35 -31.30
CA ALA A 803 -20.89 -1.05 -31.95
C ALA A 803 -19.53 -0.45 -31.54
N SER A 804 -19.18 -0.54 -30.25
CA SER A 804 -17.85 -0.18 -29.74
C SER A 804 -16.75 -1.00 -30.41
N ARG A 805 -16.99 -2.30 -30.65
CA ARG A 805 -16.04 -3.17 -31.35
C ARG A 805 -15.83 -2.77 -32.81
N GLU A 806 -16.88 -2.41 -33.53
CA GLU A 806 -16.81 -1.94 -34.91
C GLU A 806 -15.99 -0.64 -35.02
N GLN A 807 -16.18 0.29 -34.08
CA GLN A 807 -15.36 1.51 -33.99
C GLN A 807 -13.90 1.22 -33.60
N GLY A 808 -13.64 0.15 -32.86
CA GLY A 808 -12.31 -0.33 -32.50
C GLY A 808 -11.67 0.41 -31.33
N TYR A 809 -11.60 1.73 -31.35
CA TYR A 809 -10.88 2.50 -30.33
C TYR A 809 -11.64 2.66 -28.99
N ASN A 810 -12.93 2.34 -28.95
CA ASN A 810 -13.77 2.39 -27.74
C ASN A 810 -13.77 1.05 -26.99
N PHE A 811 -12.59 0.51 -26.68
CA PHE A 811 -12.48 -0.73 -25.92
C PHE A 811 -12.61 -0.48 -24.42
N VAL A 812 -13.10 -1.48 -23.68
CA VAL A 812 -13.12 -1.46 -22.20
C VAL A 812 -11.74 -1.79 -21.65
N ARG A 813 -11.05 -2.73 -22.29
CA ARG A 813 -9.75 -3.20 -21.84
C ARG A 813 -8.85 -3.65 -22.99
N GLY A 814 -7.62 -3.14 -23.04
CA GLY A 814 -6.57 -3.54 -23.97
C GLY A 814 -5.39 -4.14 -23.22
N ASN A 815 -4.87 -5.28 -23.67
CA ASN A 815 -3.75 -5.97 -23.03
C ASN A 815 -2.72 -6.40 -24.08
N LEU A 816 -1.44 -6.11 -23.84
CA LEU A 816 -0.31 -6.47 -24.70
C LEU A 816 0.59 -7.50 -24.02
N LYS A 817 0.62 -8.74 -24.48
CA LYS A 817 1.43 -9.80 -23.84
C LYS A 817 2.60 -10.18 -24.71
N ARG A 818 3.60 -10.83 -24.12
CA ARG A 818 4.59 -11.56 -24.92
C ARG A 818 3.89 -12.66 -25.71
N TYR A 819 4.38 -12.94 -26.91
CA TYR A 819 3.74 -13.93 -27.78
C TYR A 819 3.71 -15.34 -27.14
N ILE A 820 4.72 -15.68 -26.34
CA ILE A 820 4.75 -16.94 -25.57
C ILE A 820 3.67 -17.03 -24.49
N ASP A 821 3.21 -15.88 -23.98
CA ASP A 821 2.20 -15.79 -22.92
C ASP A 821 0.78 -15.55 -23.47
N ARG A 822 0.57 -15.66 -24.80
CA ARG A 822 -0.69 -15.31 -25.47
C ARG A 822 -1.89 -16.10 -24.93
N ASP A 823 -1.66 -17.35 -24.54
CA ASP A 823 -2.68 -18.29 -24.08
C ASP A 823 -2.92 -18.19 -22.55
N ILE A 824 -2.09 -17.41 -21.84
CA ILE A 824 -2.25 -17.18 -20.40
C ILE A 824 -3.15 -15.95 -20.18
N SER A 825 -4.21 -16.09 -19.41
CA SER A 825 -5.09 -14.95 -19.09
C SER A 825 -4.36 -13.85 -18.31
N TYR A 826 -4.78 -12.60 -18.49
CA TYR A 826 -4.15 -11.46 -17.79
C TYR A 826 -4.31 -11.56 -16.27
N ALA A 827 -5.47 -12.05 -15.79
CA ALA A 827 -5.69 -12.32 -14.37
C ALA A 827 -4.70 -13.36 -13.82
N LYS A 828 -4.42 -14.42 -14.58
CA LYS A 828 -3.45 -15.46 -14.20
C LYS A 828 -2.01 -14.93 -14.20
N LEU A 829 -1.64 -14.06 -15.15
CA LEU A 829 -0.34 -13.36 -15.12
C LEU A 829 -0.19 -12.49 -13.86
N LYS A 830 -1.23 -11.74 -13.49
CA LYS A 830 -1.23 -10.97 -12.23
C LYS A 830 -1.10 -11.86 -11.00
N GLN A 831 -1.79 -13.01 -10.97
CA GLN A 831 -1.70 -13.96 -9.85
C GLN A 831 -0.32 -14.63 -9.75
N ARG A 832 0.32 -14.92 -10.88
CA ARG A 832 1.68 -15.48 -10.94
C ARG A 832 2.77 -14.49 -10.50
N ALA A 833 2.49 -13.18 -10.56
CA ALA A 833 3.44 -12.15 -10.14
C ALA A 833 3.58 -12.09 -8.61
N THR A 834 4.64 -12.71 -8.09
CA THR A 834 4.89 -12.81 -6.63
C THR A 834 5.45 -11.53 -6.01
N THR A 835 6.24 -10.75 -6.78
CA THR A 835 6.85 -9.49 -6.33
C THR A 835 6.12 -8.26 -6.89
N ASN A 836 6.24 -7.11 -6.21
CA ASN A 836 5.66 -5.86 -6.70
C ASN A 836 6.20 -5.45 -8.08
N GLU A 837 7.47 -5.71 -8.37
CA GLU A 837 8.05 -5.44 -9.70
C GLU A 837 7.39 -6.25 -10.80
N LEU A 838 7.24 -7.55 -10.60
CA LEU A 838 6.57 -8.40 -11.57
C LEU A 838 5.11 -7.96 -11.74
N LYS A 839 4.45 -7.56 -10.65
CA LYS A 839 3.08 -7.00 -10.71
C LYS A 839 3.06 -5.73 -11.55
N VAL A 840 3.95 -4.77 -11.31
CA VAL A 840 4.05 -3.53 -12.10
C VAL A 840 4.34 -3.84 -13.56
N HIS A 841 5.25 -4.76 -13.88
CA HIS A 841 5.52 -5.17 -15.26
C HIS A 841 4.29 -5.74 -15.95
N VAL A 842 3.53 -6.61 -15.28
CA VAL A 842 2.26 -7.13 -15.82
C VAL A 842 1.25 -6.00 -15.98
N LEU A 843 1.11 -5.09 -15.01
CA LEU A 843 0.14 -3.99 -15.06
C LEU A 843 0.46 -2.97 -16.18
N ARG A 844 1.74 -2.73 -16.48
CA ARG A 844 2.20 -1.89 -17.59
C ARG A 844 1.89 -2.44 -18.98
N THR A 845 1.44 -3.70 -19.06
CA THR A 845 0.97 -4.30 -20.32
C THR A 845 -0.43 -3.85 -20.73
N ASN A 846 -1.15 -3.14 -19.86
CA ASN A 846 -2.42 -2.52 -20.27
C ASN A 846 -2.15 -1.47 -21.36
N ILE A 847 -2.87 -1.57 -22.46
CA ILE A 847 -2.72 -0.67 -23.60
C ILE A 847 -3.56 0.57 -23.35
N ASP A 848 -2.92 1.74 -23.38
CA ASP A 848 -3.62 3.01 -23.24
C ASP A 848 -4.36 3.40 -24.54
N HIS A 849 -5.40 4.23 -24.43
CA HIS A 849 -6.30 4.49 -25.56
C HIS A 849 -5.62 5.27 -26.69
N GLU A 850 -4.72 6.18 -26.35
CA GLU A 850 -3.99 6.99 -27.33
C GLU A 850 -2.98 6.15 -28.13
N VAL A 851 -2.20 5.27 -27.49
CA VAL A 851 -1.31 4.35 -28.19
C VAL A 851 -2.11 3.32 -28.98
N ALA A 852 -3.24 2.85 -28.44
CA ALA A 852 -4.11 1.93 -29.16
C ALA A 852 -4.59 2.54 -30.50
N ARG A 853 -5.05 3.79 -30.45
CA ARG A 853 -5.48 4.55 -31.64
C ARG A 853 -4.34 4.76 -32.64
N ALA A 854 -3.15 5.10 -32.14
CA ALA A 854 -1.98 5.37 -32.99
C ALA A 854 -1.37 4.12 -33.65
N VAL A 855 -1.49 2.94 -33.01
CA VAL A 855 -0.76 1.73 -33.41
C VAL A 855 -1.65 0.62 -33.98
N PHE A 856 -2.86 0.41 -33.43
CA PHE A 856 -3.72 -0.72 -33.83
C PHE A 856 -4.91 -0.32 -34.69
N PHE A 857 -5.41 0.92 -34.54
CA PHE A 857 -6.64 1.39 -35.18
C PHE A 857 -6.39 2.48 -36.22
N THR A 858 -5.24 2.42 -36.91
CA THR A 858 -4.94 3.24 -38.08
C THR A 858 -5.57 2.62 -39.34
N GLU A 859 -5.89 3.44 -40.35
CA GLU A 859 -6.44 2.98 -41.65
C GLU A 859 -5.56 1.93 -42.36
N THR A 860 -4.31 1.76 -41.91
CA THR A 860 -3.27 0.87 -42.46
C THR A 860 -3.25 -0.55 -41.90
N ALA A 861 -4.05 -0.88 -40.87
CA ALA A 861 -4.11 -2.25 -40.33
C ALA A 861 -4.82 -3.18 -41.32
N ALA A 862 -4.08 -3.69 -42.32
CA ALA A 862 -4.62 -4.58 -43.33
C ALA A 862 -5.01 -5.93 -42.71
N PRO A 863 -6.25 -6.42 -42.89
CA PRO A 863 -6.63 -7.74 -42.44
C PRO A 863 -5.83 -8.81 -43.20
N LEU A 864 -5.35 -9.84 -42.50
CA LEU A 864 -4.81 -11.05 -43.12
C LEU A 864 -5.92 -11.70 -43.96
N VAL A 865 -5.89 -11.48 -45.27
CA VAL A 865 -6.65 -12.28 -46.23
C VAL A 865 -6.00 -13.66 -46.24
N GLN A 866 -6.78 -14.69 -45.88
CA GLN A 866 -6.36 -16.09 -45.89
C GLN A 866 -5.96 -16.57 -47.29
#